data_AF-A0A8S1LQP8-F1
#
_entry.id   AF-A0A8S1LQP8-F1
#
_cell.length_a   1.000
_cell.length_b   1.000
_cell.length_c   1.000
_cell.angle_alpha   90.00
_cell.angle_beta   90.00
_cell.angle_gamma   90.00
#
_symmetry.space_group_name_H-M   'P 1'
#
loop_
_entity.id
_entity.type
_entity.pdbx_description
1 polymer ?
#
loop_
_entity_poly.entity_id
_entity_poly.type
_entity_poly.pdbx_seq_one_letter_code
_entity_poly.pdbx_strand_id
1 'polypeptide(L)'
;MFNSQKTQELCNQEKYIHFIKWCKENGALISDEVQYPSAFGAQGYTGISAKMNIAANKVIIAIPNKLIISHHKVLKSELSDMFKAHKPFFDDQITADAEFNCLALYIFYHKLQGEKSFWYPYLNVVEQHTMFEWRNRDLFNLQDQSLIDEFMYIQSEMDKSWYKFKGVMNKYPQYYGCLTEEHKDMFYWSNEFVMTRCFGWTLPSTSLVPMADMLNHSNINPATYHLVNRLIEQNGQPNNRYTLKRERIDLKLLELDFKIDPKYQIRNTQEAYIQTNKQLLVHEFEGQTTRDKINQINYNVLKLWKEKQAWELDFESSSQSEDNDTDSEDEDKIDKLTQIRQKELKIIQEKNTKLDQKYTQKCQDIITSIIPKNTQYKQTQSTIQIKGKRTFEEDLEKDQNSSESSDDSEKDFDWYNDDDDQVYFCITTAGQIQQGEQIYTFYGRRNNRFLLLWYGFTMNNNKYNSFNLRLWLNPEPMPMNDQIYSKIIVTDIVNLNHLKYGQINGVPINQLSKEIKLKGSKLQEDLIIYVRLFLMAYYIGQDANSILLTIPVSIDFEIQVFDFTLKLLSYLAQKFKSPYQEDLNLNLNNLKCEEYFALNYRIGQKELILLQINHIMEALKLLRMLKQQPKLNIKEYFMQQSNSVEKMRALRYYIKYL
;
A
#
# COMPACT_ATOMS: atom_id res chain seq x y z
N MET A 1 22.09 0.68 3.62
CA MET A 1 23.43 1.12 3.17
C MET A 1 24.14 -0.05 2.51
N PHE A 2 24.87 0.19 1.43
CA PHE A 2 25.66 -0.84 0.74
C PHE A 2 26.79 -1.38 1.64
N ASN A 3 26.97 -2.69 1.69
CA ASN A 3 27.98 -3.36 2.50
C ASN A 3 29.04 -3.98 1.56
N SER A 4 30.11 -3.22 1.30
CA SER A 4 31.14 -3.58 0.33
C SER A 4 31.89 -4.87 0.70
N GLN A 5 32.26 -5.03 1.96
CA GLN A 5 32.95 -6.23 2.45
C GLN A 5 32.08 -7.48 2.24
N LYS A 6 30.84 -7.44 2.72
CA LYS A 6 29.93 -8.59 2.58
C LYS A 6 29.60 -8.88 1.13
N THR A 7 29.48 -7.84 0.30
CA THR A 7 29.30 -8.00 -1.14
C THR A 7 30.46 -8.75 -1.78
N GLN A 8 31.71 -8.39 -1.44
CA GLN A 8 32.88 -9.10 -1.95
C GLN A 8 32.91 -10.57 -1.49
N GLU A 9 32.52 -10.85 -0.26
CA GLU A 9 32.36 -12.22 0.24
C GLU A 9 31.32 -13.00 -0.57
N LEU A 10 30.13 -12.42 -0.82
CA LEU A 10 29.07 -13.05 -1.59
C LEU A 10 29.49 -13.30 -3.05
N CYS A 11 30.12 -12.32 -3.70
CA CYS A 11 30.60 -12.43 -5.08
C CYS A 11 31.61 -13.58 -5.28
N ASN A 12 32.33 -13.98 -4.23
CA ASN A 12 33.29 -15.07 -4.27
C ASN A 12 32.66 -16.45 -4.00
N GLN A 13 31.38 -16.53 -3.62
CA GLN A 13 30.74 -17.83 -3.38
C GLN A 13 30.34 -18.49 -4.69
N GLU A 14 30.68 -19.77 -4.83
CA GLU A 14 30.44 -20.55 -6.05
C GLU A 14 28.95 -20.56 -6.47
N LYS A 15 28.02 -20.58 -5.51
CA LYS A 15 26.57 -20.59 -5.80
C LYS A 15 26.13 -19.41 -6.66
N TYR A 16 26.62 -18.20 -6.37
CA TYR A 16 26.24 -17.00 -7.11
C TYR A 16 26.97 -16.90 -8.45
N ILE A 17 28.26 -17.28 -8.49
CA ILE A 17 29.03 -17.35 -9.74
C ILE A 17 28.34 -18.30 -10.73
N HIS A 18 27.96 -19.48 -10.26
CA HIS A 18 27.30 -20.49 -11.05
C HIS A 18 25.91 -20.03 -11.52
N PHE A 19 25.13 -19.39 -10.66
CA PHE A 19 23.82 -18.84 -11.03
C PHE A 19 23.90 -17.77 -12.12
N ILE A 20 24.78 -16.79 -12.00
CA ILE A 20 24.92 -15.72 -13.01
C ILE A 20 25.39 -16.31 -14.34
N LYS A 21 26.32 -17.26 -14.29
CA LYS A 21 26.79 -17.99 -15.47
C LYS A 21 25.63 -18.74 -16.14
N TRP A 22 24.87 -19.52 -15.36
CA TRP A 22 23.70 -20.26 -15.86
C TRP A 22 22.65 -19.34 -16.49
N CYS A 23 22.35 -18.18 -15.88
CA CYS A 23 21.45 -17.19 -16.45
C CYS A 23 21.93 -16.75 -17.85
N LYS A 24 23.20 -16.35 -17.97
CA LYS A 24 23.78 -15.85 -19.23
C LYS A 24 23.86 -16.95 -20.31
N GLU A 25 24.28 -18.16 -19.95
CA GLU A 25 24.33 -19.31 -20.87
C GLU A 25 22.94 -19.68 -21.40
N ASN A 26 21.89 -19.41 -20.61
CA ASN A 26 20.52 -19.60 -21.01
C ASN A 26 19.86 -18.33 -21.55
N GLY A 27 20.64 -17.35 -22.02
CA GLY A 27 20.14 -16.21 -22.80
C GLY A 27 19.54 -15.06 -21.98
N ALA A 28 19.68 -15.06 -20.65
CA ALA A 28 19.40 -13.86 -19.85
C ALA A 28 20.41 -12.76 -20.18
N LEU A 29 19.91 -11.56 -20.43
CA LEU A 29 20.73 -10.38 -20.68
C LEU A 29 20.75 -9.55 -19.39
N ILE A 30 21.94 -9.35 -18.84
CA ILE A 30 22.16 -8.63 -17.58
C ILE A 30 23.15 -7.51 -17.89
N SER A 31 22.73 -6.25 -17.70
CA SER A 31 23.58 -5.09 -17.98
C SER A 31 24.89 -5.14 -17.16
N ASP A 32 26.01 -4.74 -17.77
CA ASP A 32 27.28 -4.60 -17.06
C ASP A 32 27.26 -3.48 -16.01
N GLU A 33 26.22 -2.63 -16.02
CA GLU A 33 25.98 -1.59 -15.03
C GLU A 33 25.37 -2.13 -13.73
N VAL A 34 24.92 -3.39 -13.68
CA VAL A 34 24.33 -3.99 -12.47
C VAL A 34 25.28 -4.96 -11.79
N GLN A 35 25.13 -5.09 -10.46
CA GLN A 35 25.86 -6.04 -9.63
C GLN A 35 24.91 -6.90 -8.82
N TYR A 36 25.01 -8.20 -9.04
CA TYR A 36 24.47 -9.24 -8.18
C TYR A 36 25.57 -10.28 -7.93
N PRO A 37 25.66 -10.84 -6.71
CA PRO A 37 24.96 -10.41 -5.51
C PRO A 37 25.53 -9.09 -4.98
N SER A 38 24.72 -8.33 -4.26
CA SER A 38 25.15 -7.17 -3.47
C SER A 38 24.54 -7.26 -2.08
N ALA A 39 25.30 -6.92 -1.05
CA ALA A 39 24.86 -6.97 0.34
C ALA A 39 24.47 -5.58 0.87
N PHE A 40 23.39 -5.51 1.64
CA PHE A 40 22.88 -4.27 2.22
C PHE A 40 22.62 -4.38 3.72
N GLY A 41 22.90 -3.30 4.45
CA GLY A 41 22.72 -3.21 5.90
C GLY A 41 23.81 -3.96 6.67
N ALA A 42 23.75 -3.87 8.00
CA ALA A 42 24.65 -4.59 8.90
C ALA A 42 24.45 -6.11 8.80
N GLN A 43 23.22 -6.53 8.51
CA GLN A 43 22.81 -7.91 8.37
C GLN A 43 23.24 -8.54 7.04
N GLY A 44 23.56 -7.72 6.03
CA GLY A 44 24.07 -8.19 4.74
C GLY A 44 23.01 -8.78 3.81
N TYR A 45 21.80 -8.21 3.80
CA TYR A 45 20.71 -8.63 2.92
C TYR A 45 21.14 -8.61 1.45
N THR A 46 20.92 -9.72 0.75
CA THR A 46 21.29 -9.85 -0.65
C THR A 46 20.28 -9.11 -1.54
N GLY A 47 20.77 -8.42 -2.55
CA GLY A 47 19.98 -7.75 -3.58
C GLY A 47 20.85 -7.34 -4.76
N ILE A 48 20.37 -6.38 -5.55
CA ILE A 48 21.06 -5.86 -6.74
C ILE A 48 21.49 -4.42 -6.51
N SER A 49 22.71 -4.05 -6.88
CA SER A 49 23.18 -2.65 -6.84
C SER A 49 23.58 -2.15 -8.23
N ALA A 50 23.59 -0.82 -8.39
CA ALA A 50 24.16 -0.18 -9.56
C ALA A 50 25.70 -0.06 -9.40
N LYS A 51 26.46 -0.45 -10.43
CA LYS A 51 27.94 -0.29 -10.49
C LYS A 51 28.36 1.09 -10.95
N MET A 52 27.47 1.80 -11.62
CA MET A 52 27.63 3.16 -12.11
C MET A 52 26.26 3.84 -12.18
N ASN A 53 26.21 5.13 -12.51
CA ASN A 53 24.95 5.83 -12.67
C ASN A 53 24.15 5.23 -13.83
N ILE A 54 22.90 4.85 -13.56
CA ILE A 54 21.97 4.29 -14.54
C ILE A 54 20.89 5.32 -14.84
N ALA A 55 20.63 5.56 -16.13
CA ALA A 55 19.57 6.46 -16.56
C ALA A 55 18.17 5.91 -16.24
N ALA A 56 17.17 6.78 -16.25
CA ALA A 56 15.76 6.40 -16.17
C ALA A 56 15.31 5.66 -17.44
N ASN A 57 14.24 4.87 -17.32
CA ASN A 57 13.60 4.09 -18.38
C ASN A 57 14.54 3.12 -19.09
N LYS A 58 15.55 2.59 -18.40
CA LYS A 58 16.55 1.72 -19.01
C LYS A 58 16.31 0.27 -18.64
N VAL A 59 16.23 -0.61 -19.65
CA VAL A 59 16.22 -2.06 -19.40
C VAL A 59 17.58 -2.48 -18.88
N ILE A 60 17.61 -3.06 -17.69
CA ILE A 60 18.83 -3.47 -16.99
C ILE A 60 18.98 -4.99 -16.86
N ILE A 61 17.85 -5.71 -16.89
CA ILE A 61 17.80 -7.18 -16.87
C ILE A 61 16.69 -7.60 -17.84
N ALA A 62 16.97 -8.53 -18.75
CA ALA A 62 15.99 -9.14 -19.64
C ALA A 62 16.09 -10.67 -19.55
N ILE A 63 15.02 -11.30 -19.06
CA ILE A 63 14.94 -12.75 -18.85
C ILE A 63 14.15 -13.37 -20.00
N PRO A 64 14.75 -14.24 -20.83
CA PRO A 64 14.04 -14.85 -21.94
C PRO A 64 12.93 -15.75 -21.43
N ASN A 65 11.86 -15.87 -22.21
CA ASN A 65 10.67 -16.61 -21.80
C ASN A 65 10.98 -18.03 -21.34
N LYS A 66 11.93 -18.73 -22.00
CA LYS A 66 12.35 -20.09 -21.62
C LYS A 66 12.87 -20.23 -20.17
N LEU A 67 13.31 -19.15 -19.53
CA LEU A 67 13.73 -19.14 -18.13
C LEU A 67 12.61 -18.78 -17.15
N ILE A 68 11.43 -18.42 -17.64
CA ILE A 68 10.26 -18.11 -16.80
C ILE A 68 9.52 -19.42 -16.47
N ILE A 69 9.29 -19.65 -15.18
CA ILE A 69 8.46 -20.77 -14.69
C ILE A 69 7.04 -20.22 -14.49
N SER A 70 6.21 -20.29 -15.53
CA SER A 70 4.80 -19.85 -15.49
C SER A 70 3.87 -21.02 -15.14
N HIS A 71 2.68 -20.72 -14.58
CA HIS A 71 1.64 -21.72 -14.33
C HIS A 71 1.34 -22.55 -15.60
N HIS A 72 1.19 -21.89 -16.75
CA HIS A 72 0.92 -22.54 -18.03
C HIS A 72 2.01 -23.53 -18.45
N LYS A 73 3.29 -23.19 -18.24
CA LYS A 73 4.42 -24.10 -18.53
C LYS A 73 4.45 -25.28 -17.57
N VAL A 74 4.20 -25.03 -16.28
CA VAL A 74 4.15 -26.08 -15.27
C VAL A 74 3.06 -27.11 -15.58
N LEU A 75 1.89 -26.69 -16.07
CA LEU A 75 0.83 -27.61 -16.50
C LEU A 75 1.20 -28.48 -17.71
N LYS A 76 2.20 -28.08 -18.50
CA LYS A 76 2.74 -28.82 -19.66
C LYS A 76 4.02 -29.62 -19.33
N SER A 77 4.50 -29.56 -18.09
CA SER A 77 5.70 -30.24 -17.63
C SER A 77 5.52 -31.77 -17.48
N GLU A 78 6.56 -32.45 -17.03
CA GLU A 78 6.55 -33.87 -16.69
C GLU A 78 5.50 -34.23 -15.62
N LEU A 79 5.04 -33.23 -14.84
CA LEU A 79 4.00 -33.38 -13.83
C LEU A 79 2.57 -33.22 -14.38
N SER A 80 2.39 -32.98 -15.68
CA SER A 80 1.09 -32.68 -16.31
C SER A 80 0.01 -33.71 -15.99
N ASP A 81 0.34 -35.00 -16.06
CA ASP A 81 -0.62 -36.07 -15.82
C ASP A 81 -1.11 -36.10 -14.37
N MET A 82 -0.23 -35.79 -13.41
CA MET A 82 -0.60 -35.66 -12.00
C MET A 82 -1.59 -34.49 -11.81
N PHE A 83 -1.28 -33.32 -12.36
CA PHE A 83 -2.15 -32.14 -12.22
C PHE A 83 -3.54 -32.40 -12.83
N LYS A 84 -3.59 -33.00 -14.02
CA LYS A 84 -4.86 -33.39 -14.69
C LYS A 84 -5.66 -34.42 -13.89
N ALA A 85 -5.00 -35.37 -13.23
CA ALA A 85 -5.68 -36.39 -12.41
C ALA A 85 -6.21 -35.83 -11.07
N HIS A 86 -5.69 -34.70 -10.62
CA HIS A 86 -6.00 -34.09 -9.32
C HIS A 86 -6.56 -32.66 -9.44
N LYS A 87 -7.43 -32.43 -10.44
CA LYS A 87 -8.06 -31.12 -10.71
C LYS A 87 -8.56 -30.35 -9.50
N PRO A 88 -9.19 -30.95 -8.46
CA PRO A 88 -9.65 -30.19 -7.29
C PRO A 88 -8.58 -29.37 -6.57
N PHE A 89 -7.28 -29.60 -6.85
CA PHE A 89 -6.17 -28.86 -6.24
C PHE A 89 -5.37 -28.02 -7.24
N PHE A 90 -5.51 -28.27 -8.55
CA PHE A 90 -4.59 -27.77 -9.58
C PHE A 90 -5.30 -27.16 -10.80
N ASP A 91 -6.63 -27.13 -10.81
CA ASP A 91 -7.44 -26.51 -11.86
C ASP A 91 -7.96 -25.16 -11.34
N ASP A 92 -7.54 -24.08 -12.01
CA ASP A 92 -7.82 -22.67 -11.66
C ASP A 92 -9.29 -22.29 -11.82
N GLN A 93 -10.05 -23.07 -12.59
CA GLN A 93 -11.50 -22.96 -12.66
C GLN A 93 -12.21 -23.58 -11.45
N ILE A 94 -11.51 -24.42 -10.68
CA ILE A 94 -12.05 -25.13 -9.52
C ILE A 94 -11.60 -24.50 -8.20
N THR A 95 -10.35 -24.07 -8.11
CA THR A 95 -9.78 -23.50 -6.87
C THR A 95 -8.86 -22.32 -7.16
N ALA A 96 -9.00 -21.25 -6.37
CA ALA A 96 -8.16 -20.05 -6.49
C ALA A 96 -6.67 -20.34 -6.19
N ASP A 97 -6.38 -21.39 -5.43
CA ASP A 97 -5.00 -21.77 -5.06
C ASP A 97 -4.29 -22.59 -6.15
N ALA A 98 -4.95 -22.89 -7.28
CA ALA A 98 -4.45 -23.84 -8.28
C ALA A 98 -3.08 -23.45 -8.83
N GLU A 99 -2.91 -22.18 -9.24
CA GLU A 99 -1.65 -21.71 -9.80
C GLU A 99 -0.50 -21.83 -8.80
N PHE A 100 -0.75 -21.40 -7.56
CA PHE A 100 0.19 -21.48 -6.46
C PHE A 100 0.58 -22.93 -6.15
N ASN A 101 -0.40 -23.82 -6.03
CA ASN A 101 -0.17 -25.24 -5.74
C ASN A 101 0.66 -25.91 -6.85
N CYS A 102 0.39 -25.59 -8.12
CA CYS A 102 1.15 -26.10 -9.24
C CYS A 102 2.62 -25.68 -9.16
N LEU A 103 2.87 -24.38 -8.97
CA LEU A 103 4.22 -23.83 -8.84
C LEU A 103 4.94 -24.45 -7.63
N ALA A 104 4.30 -24.52 -6.47
CA ALA A 104 4.92 -25.02 -5.24
C ALA A 104 5.35 -26.49 -5.38
N LEU A 105 4.51 -27.35 -5.97
CA LEU A 105 4.87 -28.75 -6.20
C LEU A 105 5.89 -28.97 -7.32
N TYR A 106 5.94 -28.08 -8.30
CA TYR A 106 6.98 -28.07 -9.34
C TYR A 106 8.33 -27.67 -8.74
N ILE A 107 8.36 -26.64 -7.89
CA ILE A 107 9.58 -26.23 -7.17
C ILE A 107 10.04 -27.33 -6.22
N PHE A 108 9.13 -27.97 -5.49
CA PHE A 108 9.44 -29.11 -4.64
C PHE A 108 10.05 -30.28 -5.44
N TYR A 109 9.47 -30.64 -6.58
CA TYR A 109 10.00 -31.65 -7.50
C TYR A 109 11.44 -31.33 -7.94
N HIS A 110 11.72 -30.08 -8.31
CA HIS A 110 13.06 -29.67 -8.73
C HIS A 110 14.04 -29.56 -7.56
N LYS A 111 13.57 -29.24 -6.35
CA LYS A 111 14.39 -29.21 -5.15
C LYS A 111 14.86 -30.61 -4.75
N LEU A 112 14.00 -31.63 -4.87
CA LEU A 112 14.34 -33.04 -4.62
C LEU A 112 15.47 -33.56 -5.53
N GLN A 113 15.55 -33.06 -6.76
CA GLN A 113 16.57 -33.49 -7.73
C GLN A 113 17.97 -32.96 -7.42
N GLY A 114 18.08 -31.92 -6.59
CA GLY A 114 19.35 -31.25 -6.29
C GLY A 114 20.05 -30.78 -7.58
N GLU A 115 21.36 -31.02 -7.67
CA GLU A 115 22.24 -30.58 -8.78
C GLU A 115 21.82 -31.11 -10.16
N LYS A 116 21.00 -32.17 -10.22
CA LYS A 116 20.49 -32.70 -11.50
C LYS A 116 19.41 -31.82 -12.13
N SER A 117 18.79 -30.95 -11.33
CA SER A 117 17.75 -30.05 -11.79
C SER A 117 18.32 -28.93 -12.65
N PHE A 118 17.71 -28.67 -13.81
CA PHE A 118 18.01 -27.49 -14.63
C PHE A 118 17.90 -26.18 -13.82
N TRP A 119 16.96 -26.12 -12.87
CA TRP A 119 16.71 -24.96 -12.03
C TRP A 119 17.58 -24.90 -10.78
N TYR A 120 18.46 -25.89 -10.53
CA TYR A 120 19.29 -25.92 -9.32
C TYR A 120 20.07 -24.62 -9.07
N PRO A 121 20.71 -23.99 -10.08
CA PRO A 121 21.45 -22.74 -9.86
C PRO A 121 20.57 -21.63 -9.30
N TYR A 122 19.32 -21.54 -9.76
CA TYR A 122 18.34 -20.59 -9.28
C TYR A 122 17.84 -20.93 -7.86
N LEU A 123 17.47 -22.19 -7.62
CA LEU A 123 16.96 -22.64 -6.32
C LEU A 123 18.02 -22.61 -5.20
N ASN A 124 19.31 -22.55 -5.54
CA ASN A 124 20.42 -22.59 -4.59
C ASN A 124 20.89 -21.20 -4.12
N VAL A 125 20.55 -20.13 -4.83
CA VAL A 125 20.96 -18.76 -4.45
C VAL A 125 19.92 -18.02 -3.60
N VAL A 126 18.70 -18.56 -3.52
CA VAL A 126 17.60 -17.98 -2.74
C VAL A 126 17.74 -18.34 -1.26
N GLU A 127 17.77 -17.29 -0.44
CA GLU A 127 17.65 -17.38 1.01
C GLU A 127 16.22 -16.95 1.40
N GLN A 128 15.63 -17.67 2.36
CA GLN A 128 14.32 -17.35 2.95
C GLN A 128 14.55 -16.76 4.32
N HIS A 129 13.65 -15.86 4.74
CA HIS A 129 13.68 -15.19 6.04
C HIS A 129 12.26 -14.98 6.59
N THR A 130 11.31 -15.82 6.16
CA THR A 130 9.90 -15.67 6.54
C THR A 130 9.71 -15.95 8.03
N MET A 131 8.51 -15.64 8.55
CA MET A 131 8.17 -15.94 9.94
C MET A 131 8.25 -17.44 10.30
N PHE A 132 8.25 -18.36 9.32
CA PHE A 132 8.42 -19.80 9.56
C PHE A 132 9.80 -20.15 10.14
N GLU A 133 10.82 -19.31 9.91
CA GLU A 133 12.16 -19.50 10.46
C GLU A 133 12.35 -18.84 11.84
N TRP A 134 11.37 -18.05 12.29
CA TRP A 134 11.51 -17.24 13.51
C TRP A 134 11.34 -18.09 14.78
N ARG A 135 12.10 -17.76 15.83
CA ARG A 135 11.93 -18.40 17.13
C ARG A 135 10.81 -17.74 17.91
N ASN A 136 10.22 -18.49 18.86
CA ASN A 136 9.18 -17.98 19.76
C ASN A 136 9.52 -16.63 20.41
N ARG A 137 10.78 -16.45 20.86
CA ARG A 137 11.23 -15.18 21.47
C ARG A 137 11.14 -13.99 20.48
N ASP A 138 11.40 -14.24 19.20
CA ASP A 138 11.42 -13.23 18.14
C ASP A 138 9.97 -12.86 17.79
N LEU A 139 9.06 -13.84 17.78
CA LEU A 139 7.61 -13.61 17.67
C LEU A 139 7.06 -12.78 18.83
N PHE A 140 7.43 -13.08 20.08
CA PHE A 140 6.98 -12.30 21.24
C PHE A 140 7.47 -10.84 21.22
N ASN A 141 8.58 -10.56 20.53
CA ASN A 141 9.09 -9.20 20.37
C ASN A 141 8.20 -8.31 19.50
N LEU A 142 7.29 -8.89 18.70
CA LEU A 142 6.30 -8.16 17.89
C LEU A 142 5.33 -7.35 18.75
N GLN A 143 5.04 -7.82 19.97
CA GLN A 143 4.03 -7.23 20.87
C GLN A 143 2.63 -7.11 20.23
N ASP A 144 2.30 -8.02 19.32
CA ASP A 144 1.03 -8.07 18.59
C ASP A 144 0.51 -9.51 18.58
N GLN A 145 -0.36 -9.84 19.54
CA GLN A 145 -0.91 -11.18 19.68
C GLN A 145 -1.76 -11.57 18.46
N SER A 146 -2.44 -10.61 17.84
CA SER A 146 -3.29 -10.88 16.67
C SER A 146 -2.47 -11.34 15.47
N LEU A 147 -1.28 -10.75 15.26
CA LEU A 147 -0.36 -11.18 14.20
C LEU A 147 0.19 -12.57 14.47
N ILE A 148 0.53 -12.85 15.73
CA ILE A 148 1.03 -14.16 16.14
C ILE A 148 -0.04 -15.22 15.93
N ASP A 149 -1.28 -14.98 16.33
CA ASP A 149 -2.40 -15.91 16.16
C ASP A 149 -2.70 -16.16 14.66
N GLU A 150 -2.64 -15.11 13.83
CA GLU A 150 -2.78 -15.22 12.38
C GLU A 150 -1.66 -16.08 11.76
N PHE A 151 -0.41 -15.85 12.16
CA PHE A 151 0.72 -16.67 11.73
C PHE A 151 0.59 -18.14 12.17
N MET A 152 0.18 -18.39 13.41
CA MET A 152 -0.06 -19.76 13.91
C MET A 152 -1.17 -20.47 13.13
N TYR A 153 -2.21 -19.74 12.70
CA TYR A 153 -3.23 -20.28 11.81
C TYR A 153 -2.64 -20.66 10.44
N ILE A 154 -1.86 -19.77 9.81
CA ILE A 154 -1.19 -20.05 8.53
C ILE A 154 -0.27 -21.27 8.66
N GLN A 155 0.49 -21.39 9.75
CA GLN A 155 1.34 -22.55 10.02
C GLN A 155 0.52 -23.85 10.11
N SER A 156 -0.65 -23.82 10.76
CA SER A 156 -1.56 -24.96 10.83
C SER A 156 -2.15 -25.35 9.48
N GLU A 157 -2.46 -24.38 8.61
CA GLU A 157 -2.92 -24.65 7.25
C GLU A 157 -1.80 -25.23 6.38
N MET A 158 -0.57 -24.74 6.51
CA MET A 158 0.62 -25.30 5.86
C MET A 158 0.86 -26.76 6.27
N ASP A 159 0.70 -27.08 7.57
CA ASP A 159 0.78 -28.44 8.10
C ASP A 159 -0.25 -29.38 7.44
N LYS A 160 -1.51 -28.93 7.34
CA LYS A 160 -2.58 -29.71 6.70
C LYS A 160 -2.30 -29.89 5.21
N SER A 161 -1.82 -28.84 4.55
CA SER A 161 -1.43 -28.85 3.15
C SER A 161 -0.34 -29.90 2.89
N TRP A 162 0.66 -29.99 3.76
CA TRP A 162 1.70 -31.04 3.69
C TRP A 162 1.09 -32.44 3.67
N TYR A 163 0.26 -32.81 4.65
CA TYR A 163 -0.31 -34.16 4.71
C TYR A 163 -1.20 -34.48 3.50
N LYS A 164 -1.95 -33.49 3.05
CA LYS A 164 -2.79 -33.59 1.85
C LYS A 164 -1.95 -33.84 0.60
N PHE A 165 -0.94 -33.01 0.34
CA PHE A 165 -0.13 -33.12 -0.87
C PHE A 165 0.90 -34.24 -0.82
N LYS A 166 1.44 -34.61 0.35
CA LYS A 166 2.22 -35.83 0.53
C LYS A 166 1.43 -37.07 0.08
N GLY A 167 0.15 -37.15 0.43
CA GLY A 167 -0.75 -38.22 -0.01
C GLY A 167 -1.00 -38.25 -1.53
N VAL A 168 -0.96 -37.09 -2.19
CA VAL A 168 -1.03 -37.00 -3.65
C VAL A 168 0.31 -37.41 -4.27
N MET A 169 1.41 -36.78 -3.86
CA MET A 169 2.76 -36.99 -4.41
C MET A 169 3.24 -38.45 -4.26
N ASN A 170 2.92 -39.13 -3.15
CA ASN A 170 3.27 -40.54 -2.95
C ASN A 170 2.55 -41.51 -3.91
N LYS A 171 1.51 -41.07 -4.62
CA LYS A 171 0.90 -41.86 -5.71
C LYS A 171 1.71 -41.77 -7.02
N TYR A 172 2.68 -40.86 -7.08
CA TYR A 172 3.54 -40.64 -8.23
C TYR A 172 5.03 -40.76 -7.84
N PRO A 173 5.47 -41.92 -7.31
CA PRO A 173 6.84 -42.13 -6.86
C PRO A 173 7.88 -41.99 -7.99
N GLN A 174 7.47 -42.08 -9.25
CA GLN A 174 8.32 -41.81 -10.40
C GLN A 174 8.81 -40.35 -10.47
N TYR A 175 8.08 -39.41 -9.86
CA TYR A 175 8.47 -38.00 -9.80
C TYR A 175 9.05 -37.63 -8.43
N TYR A 176 8.42 -38.09 -7.36
CA TYR A 176 8.70 -37.63 -5.99
C TYR A 176 9.42 -38.65 -5.10
N GLY A 177 9.57 -39.90 -5.55
CA GLY A 177 10.02 -40.98 -4.69
C GLY A 177 9.03 -41.31 -3.56
N CYS A 178 9.53 -41.81 -2.43
CA CYS A 178 8.72 -42.12 -1.26
C CYS A 178 8.91 -41.04 -0.19
N LEU A 179 7.93 -40.13 -0.08
CA LEU A 179 8.00 -39.00 0.85
C LEU A 179 7.65 -39.43 2.28
N THR A 180 8.54 -39.07 3.20
CA THR A 180 8.44 -39.23 4.66
C THR A 180 8.33 -37.88 5.34
N GLU A 181 8.17 -37.83 6.67
CA GLU A 181 8.15 -36.54 7.41
C GLU A 181 9.45 -35.73 7.27
N GLU A 182 10.58 -36.37 6.94
CA GLU A 182 11.87 -35.70 6.72
C GLU A 182 11.83 -34.70 5.55
N HIS A 183 10.84 -34.82 4.66
CA HIS A 183 10.69 -33.96 3.49
C HIS A 183 9.78 -32.75 3.75
N LYS A 184 9.21 -32.63 4.95
CA LYS A 184 8.25 -31.59 5.29
C LYS A 184 8.85 -30.18 5.21
N ASP A 185 10.06 -29.99 5.74
CA ASP A 185 10.73 -28.69 5.71
C ASP A 185 11.03 -28.24 4.27
N MET A 186 11.34 -29.19 3.37
CA MET A 186 11.52 -28.90 1.95
C MET A 186 10.21 -28.49 1.26
N PHE A 187 9.07 -29.05 1.68
CA PHE A 187 7.76 -28.62 1.21
C PHE A 187 7.45 -27.20 1.69
N TYR A 188 7.73 -26.88 2.95
CA TYR A 188 7.58 -25.53 3.52
C TYR A 188 8.41 -24.54 2.71
N TRP A 189 9.70 -24.85 2.55
CA TRP A 189 10.61 -24.07 1.73
C TRP A 189 10.07 -23.84 0.32
N SER A 190 9.50 -24.85 -0.33
CA SER A 190 8.97 -24.71 -1.70
C SER A 190 7.74 -23.81 -1.77
N ASN A 191 6.86 -23.86 -0.76
CA ASN A 191 5.71 -22.96 -0.68
C ASN A 191 6.17 -21.51 -0.38
N GLU A 192 7.09 -21.35 0.57
CA GLU A 192 7.69 -20.05 0.89
C GLU A 192 8.43 -19.45 -0.31
N PHE A 193 9.04 -20.28 -1.14
CA PHE A 193 9.73 -19.84 -2.34
C PHE A 193 8.76 -19.19 -3.32
N VAL A 194 7.63 -19.85 -3.59
CA VAL A 194 6.60 -19.31 -4.48
C VAL A 194 5.97 -18.07 -3.86
N MET A 195 5.57 -18.15 -2.59
CA MET A 195 4.92 -17.06 -1.84
C MET A 195 5.70 -15.75 -1.88
N THR A 196 7.02 -15.83 -1.75
CA THR A 196 7.88 -14.65 -1.62
C THR A 196 8.40 -14.10 -2.96
N ARG A 197 8.25 -14.84 -4.07
CA ARG A 197 8.97 -14.55 -5.33
C ARG A 197 8.11 -14.52 -6.58
N CYS A 198 6.88 -15.04 -6.55
CA CYS A 198 6.06 -15.05 -7.73
C CYS A 198 5.60 -13.65 -8.16
N PHE A 199 5.61 -13.42 -9.47
CA PHE A 199 4.92 -12.33 -10.14
C PHE A 199 3.59 -12.86 -10.65
N GLY A 200 2.57 -12.01 -10.82
CA GLY A 200 1.27 -12.49 -11.33
C GLY A 200 0.35 -11.37 -11.77
N TRP A 201 0.38 -10.22 -11.08
CA TRP A 201 -0.22 -9.00 -11.60
C TRP A 201 0.44 -8.64 -12.93
N THR A 202 -0.37 -8.29 -13.94
CA THR A 202 0.08 -7.89 -15.29
C THR A 202 0.98 -8.89 -16.04
N LEU A 203 0.87 -10.18 -15.68
CA LEU A 203 1.41 -11.29 -16.44
C LEU A 203 0.28 -12.23 -16.91
N PRO A 204 0.51 -13.05 -17.97
CA PRO A 204 -0.44 -14.04 -18.44
C PRO A 204 -0.86 -15.07 -17.39
N SER A 205 0.03 -15.37 -16.44
CA SER A 205 -0.24 -16.23 -15.29
C SER A 205 0.82 -16.03 -14.20
N THR A 206 0.58 -16.56 -13.00
CA THR A 206 1.57 -16.54 -11.91
C THR A 206 2.86 -17.21 -12.35
N SER A 207 3.98 -16.51 -12.13
CA SER A 207 5.28 -16.86 -12.71
C SER A 207 6.44 -16.59 -11.76
N LEU A 208 7.46 -17.45 -11.79
CA LEU A 208 8.77 -17.18 -11.19
C LEU A 208 9.75 -16.78 -12.29
N VAL A 209 10.49 -15.71 -12.04
CA VAL A 209 11.39 -15.10 -13.03
C VAL A 209 12.80 -15.00 -12.44
N PRO A 210 13.67 -15.99 -12.69
CA PRO A 210 15.03 -16.01 -12.17
C PRO A 210 15.77 -14.70 -12.47
N MET A 211 16.59 -14.24 -11.52
CA MET A 211 17.38 -13.00 -11.56
C MET A 211 16.53 -11.72 -11.43
N ALA A 212 15.33 -11.66 -12.01
CA ALA A 212 14.41 -10.55 -11.82
C ALA A 212 13.80 -10.52 -10.41
N ASP A 213 13.62 -11.69 -9.78
CA ASP A 213 13.15 -11.83 -8.40
C ASP A 213 14.24 -11.63 -7.34
N MET A 214 15.44 -11.19 -7.75
CA MET A 214 16.54 -10.83 -6.84
C MET A 214 16.55 -9.34 -6.47
N LEU A 215 15.64 -8.56 -7.04
CA LEU A 215 15.40 -7.17 -6.64
C LEU A 215 14.57 -7.13 -5.36
N ASN A 216 15.00 -6.34 -4.38
CA ASN A 216 14.24 -6.11 -3.15
C ASN A 216 13.12 -5.09 -3.36
N HIS A 217 12.21 -4.99 -2.39
CA HIS A 217 11.09 -4.04 -2.43
C HIS A 217 11.46 -2.61 -2.00
N SER A 218 10.95 -1.61 -2.72
CA SER A 218 10.90 -0.22 -2.25
C SER A 218 9.64 0.49 -2.73
N ASN A 219 9.22 1.49 -1.95
CA ASN A 219 8.14 2.43 -2.27
C ASN A 219 8.62 3.67 -3.03
N ILE A 220 9.94 3.81 -3.18
CA ILE A 220 10.64 4.98 -3.70
C ILE A 220 11.46 4.53 -4.90
N ASN A 221 11.16 5.13 -6.05
CA ASN A 221 11.83 4.88 -7.34
C ASN A 221 12.03 3.39 -7.69
N PRO A 222 11.01 2.51 -7.52
CA PRO A 222 11.17 1.11 -7.87
C PRO A 222 11.28 0.92 -9.38
N ALA A 223 12.15 0.02 -9.83
CA ALA A 223 12.12 -0.50 -11.19
C ALA A 223 10.80 -1.25 -11.44
N THR A 224 10.28 -1.12 -12.66
CA THR A 224 9.11 -1.85 -13.15
C THR A 224 9.56 -2.97 -14.09
N TYR A 225 8.63 -3.80 -14.54
CA TYR A 225 8.87 -4.81 -15.55
C TYR A 225 7.91 -4.69 -16.73
N HIS A 226 8.35 -5.17 -17.88
CA HIS A 226 7.56 -5.27 -19.09
C HIS A 226 7.82 -6.61 -19.78
N LEU A 227 6.77 -7.22 -20.33
CA LEU A 227 6.96 -8.25 -21.35
C LEU A 227 7.26 -7.56 -22.69
N VAL A 228 8.39 -7.90 -23.28
CA VAL A 228 8.88 -7.32 -24.53
C VAL A 228 9.06 -8.42 -25.56
N ASN A 229 8.41 -8.30 -26.71
CA ASN A 229 8.69 -9.15 -27.86
C ASN A 229 9.66 -8.44 -28.81
N ARG A 230 10.87 -8.97 -28.95
CA ARG A 230 11.97 -8.35 -29.72
C ARG A 230 11.59 -8.13 -31.19
N LEU A 231 10.93 -9.09 -31.83
CA LEU A 231 10.54 -8.98 -33.24
C LEU A 231 9.40 -7.98 -33.44
N ILE A 232 8.43 -7.92 -32.53
CA ILE A 232 7.33 -6.94 -32.60
C ILE A 232 7.89 -5.52 -32.43
N GLU A 233 8.80 -5.30 -31.48
CA GLU A 233 9.45 -3.99 -31.31
C GLU A 233 10.27 -3.59 -32.55
N GLN A 234 10.94 -4.54 -33.20
CA GLN A 234 11.73 -4.29 -34.41
C GLN A 234 10.85 -3.97 -35.63
N ASN A 235 9.84 -4.80 -35.89
CA ASN A 235 9.07 -4.76 -37.13
C ASN A 235 7.82 -3.87 -37.03
N GLY A 236 7.43 -3.47 -35.82
CA GLY A 236 6.17 -2.80 -35.56
C GLY A 236 5.02 -3.78 -35.30
N GLN A 237 3.93 -3.25 -34.73
CA GLN A 237 2.79 -4.04 -34.26
C GLN A 237 2.16 -4.90 -35.36
N PRO A 238 1.94 -6.21 -35.15
CA PRO A 238 1.10 -7.00 -36.04
C PRO A 238 -0.39 -6.67 -35.90
N ASN A 239 -0.83 -6.13 -34.75
CA ASN A 239 -2.21 -5.68 -34.46
C ASN A 239 -2.25 -4.70 -33.24
N ASN A 240 -3.42 -4.14 -32.93
CA ASN A 240 -3.62 -3.17 -31.83
C ASN A 240 -3.56 -3.75 -30.40
N ARG A 241 -3.11 -5.00 -30.19
CA ARG A 241 -3.16 -5.69 -28.87
C ARG A 241 -1.82 -5.72 -28.13
N TYR A 242 -0.73 -5.24 -28.73
CA TYR A 242 0.58 -5.09 -28.08
C TYR A 242 0.97 -3.62 -28.07
N THR A 243 1.26 -3.01 -26.93
CA THR A 243 1.75 -1.63 -26.84
C THR A 243 3.26 -1.61 -27.05
N LEU A 244 3.70 -0.88 -28.09
CA LEU A 244 5.12 -0.70 -28.37
C LEU A 244 5.82 0.06 -27.25
N LYS A 245 6.92 -0.49 -26.78
CA LYS A 245 7.69 0.04 -25.66
C LYS A 245 8.91 0.82 -26.13
N ARG A 246 9.35 0.62 -27.39
CA ARG A 246 10.50 1.30 -28.02
C ARG A 246 10.51 2.84 -27.98
N GLU A 247 9.36 3.47 -27.80
CA GLU A 247 9.27 4.94 -27.66
C GLU A 247 9.37 5.40 -26.20
N ARG A 248 9.15 4.49 -25.24
CA ARG A 248 9.03 4.76 -23.80
C ARG A 248 10.28 4.35 -23.02
N ILE A 249 10.92 3.24 -23.40
CA ILE A 249 12.03 2.62 -22.66
C ILE A 249 13.24 2.33 -23.56
N ASP A 250 14.44 2.40 -22.98
CA ASP A 250 15.71 2.06 -23.63
C ASP A 250 15.84 0.53 -23.74
N LEU A 251 15.64 0.02 -24.96
CA LEU A 251 15.72 -1.39 -25.31
C LEU A 251 17.12 -1.82 -25.81
N LYS A 252 18.17 -0.99 -25.64
CA LYS A 252 19.52 -1.32 -26.12
C LYS A 252 20.07 -2.64 -25.56
N LEU A 253 19.67 -3.04 -24.36
CA LEU A 253 20.07 -4.34 -23.80
C LEU A 253 19.56 -5.52 -24.66
N LEU A 254 18.45 -5.34 -25.38
CA LEU A 254 17.89 -6.29 -26.35
C LEU A 254 18.43 -6.06 -27.78
N GLU A 255 19.49 -5.26 -27.93
CA GLU A 255 20.09 -4.86 -29.21
C GLU A 255 19.10 -4.10 -30.11
N LEU A 256 18.19 -3.33 -29.49
CA LEU A 256 17.21 -2.49 -30.17
C LEU A 256 17.49 -1.02 -29.84
N ASP A 257 18.03 -0.27 -30.80
CA ASP A 257 18.38 1.15 -30.62
C ASP A 257 17.29 2.05 -31.19
N PHE A 258 16.38 2.49 -30.30
CA PHE A 258 15.30 3.40 -30.63
C PHE A 258 15.42 4.71 -29.84
N LYS A 259 14.93 5.80 -30.44
CA LYS A 259 14.90 7.10 -29.79
C LYS A 259 13.69 7.17 -28.85
N ILE A 260 13.96 7.29 -27.55
CA ILE A 260 12.92 7.54 -26.53
C ILE A 260 12.31 8.93 -26.76
N ASP A 261 10.99 9.00 -26.73
CA ASP A 261 10.26 10.27 -26.80
C ASP A 261 10.60 11.10 -25.55
N PRO A 262 11.06 12.36 -25.71
CA PRO A 262 11.37 13.24 -24.59
C PRO A 262 10.26 13.36 -23.54
N LYS A 263 8.98 13.18 -23.91
CA LYS A 263 7.86 13.22 -22.96
C LYS A 263 7.92 12.11 -21.90
N TYR A 264 8.58 10.99 -22.19
CA TYR A 264 8.74 9.88 -21.24
C TYR A 264 10.02 9.97 -20.41
N GLN A 265 10.92 10.93 -20.68
CA GLN A 265 12.17 11.08 -19.92
C GLN A 265 11.97 11.51 -18.46
N ILE A 266 10.81 12.10 -18.11
CA ILE A 266 10.50 12.57 -16.76
C ILE A 266 9.23 11.86 -16.28
N ARG A 267 9.39 10.71 -15.63
CA ARG A 267 8.27 9.98 -14.99
C ARG A 267 8.03 10.36 -13.54
N ASN A 268 9.03 10.93 -12.85
CA ASN A 268 8.86 11.29 -11.45
C ASN A 268 8.03 12.58 -11.34
N THR A 269 6.73 12.44 -11.06
CA THR A 269 5.78 13.54 -10.87
C THR A 269 6.29 14.57 -9.84
N GLN A 270 7.01 14.12 -8.83
CA GLN A 270 7.62 14.98 -7.80
C GLN A 270 8.73 15.86 -8.38
N GLU A 271 9.62 15.27 -9.18
CA GLU A 271 10.67 16.04 -9.85
C GLU A 271 10.07 17.00 -10.87
N ALA A 272 9.07 16.55 -11.65
CA ALA A 272 8.34 17.42 -12.57
C ALA A 272 7.69 18.60 -11.84
N TYR A 273 7.08 18.36 -10.68
CA TYR A 273 6.47 19.39 -9.85
C TYR A 273 7.51 20.37 -9.31
N ILE A 274 8.62 19.87 -8.74
CA ILE A 274 9.72 20.70 -8.23
C ILE A 274 10.30 21.56 -9.35
N GLN A 275 10.56 20.99 -10.52
CA GLN A 275 11.13 21.72 -11.66
C GLN A 275 10.17 22.80 -12.17
N THR A 276 8.88 22.48 -12.28
CA THR A 276 7.85 23.41 -12.76
C THR A 276 7.59 24.56 -11.78
N ASN A 277 7.83 24.34 -10.48
CA ASN A 277 7.57 25.29 -9.40
C ASN A 277 8.86 25.79 -8.73
N LYS A 278 10.02 25.64 -9.39
CA LYS A 278 11.33 25.98 -8.82
C LYS A 278 11.41 27.44 -8.37
N GLN A 279 10.70 28.35 -9.04
CA GLN A 279 10.54 29.76 -8.68
C GLN A 279 9.91 30.01 -7.31
N LEU A 280 9.21 29.03 -6.75
CA LEU A 280 8.61 29.09 -5.42
C LEU A 280 9.55 28.58 -4.32
N LEU A 281 10.74 28.08 -4.66
CA LEU A 281 11.77 27.74 -3.69
C LEU A 281 12.55 29.01 -3.32
N VAL A 282 12.58 29.35 -2.03
CA VAL A 282 13.21 30.60 -1.56
C VAL A 282 14.72 30.40 -1.35
N HIS A 283 15.13 29.22 -0.84
CA HIS A 283 16.53 28.85 -0.61
C HIS A 283 16.71 27.33 -0.74
N GLU A 284 17.39 26.89 -1.81
CA GLU A 284 17.94 25.53 -1.86
C GLU A 284 19.29 25.54 -1.13
N PHE A 285 19.49 24.60 -0.19
CA PHE A 285 20.74 24.43 0.54
C PHE A 285 21.16 22.95 0.53
N GLU A 286 22.44 22.67 0.77
CA GLU A 286 22.95 21.31 0.83
C GLU A 286 22.23 20.49 1.90
N GLY A 287 21.72 19.31 1.52
CA GLY A 287 20.98 18.41 2.40
C GLY A 287 19.46 18.54 2.37
N GLN A 288 18.89 19.50 1.63
CA GLN A 288 17.43 19.61 1.48
C GLN A 288 16.86 18.42 0.69
N THR A 289 15.90 17.70 1.28
CA THR A 289 15.28 16.53 0.66
C THR A 289 14.20 16.91 -0.35
N THR A 290 13.82 15.99 -1.25
CA THR A 290 12.67 16.16 -2.16
C THR A 290 11.39 16.54 -1.40
N ARG A 291 11.19 15.96 -0.21
CA ARG A 291 10.07 16.28 0.68
C ARG A 291 10.11 17.74 1.14
N ASP A 292 11.24 18.22 1.60
CA ASP A 292 11.39 19.60 2.09
C ASP A 292 11.09 20.60 0.98
N LYS A 293 11.54 20.31 -0.25
CA LYS A 293 11.25 21.14 -1.43
C LYS A 293 9.76 21.18 -1.73
N ILE A 294 9.09 20.03 -1.81
CA ILE A 294 7.64 19.95 -2.07
C ILE A 294 6.85 20.67 -0.99
N ASN A 295 7.17 20.46 0.28
CA ASN A 295 6.52 21.12 1.40
C ASN A 295 6.68 22.65 1.35
N GLN A 296 7.87 23.14 1.01
CA GLN A 296 8.13 24.57 0.85
C GLN A 296 7.33 25.16 -0.32
N ILE A 297 7.28 24.47 -1.46
CA ILE A 297 6.48 24.88 -2.60
C ILE A 297 5.00 24.93 -2.21
N ASN A 298 4.46 23.87 -1.62
CA ASN A 298 3.07 23.80 -1.15
C ASN A 298 2.73 24.93 -0.16
N TYR A 299 3.63 25.23 0.79
CA TYR A 299 3.47 26.35 1.73
C TYR A 299 3.41 27.71 1.02
N ASN A 300 4.27 27.91 0.02
CA ASN A 300 4.30 29.16 -0.73
C ASN A 300 3.08 29.30 -1.65
N VAL A 301 2.59 28.21 -2.25
CA VAL A 301 1.31 28.18 -2.98
C VAL A 301 0.15 28.58 -2.06
N LEU A 302 0.08 27.96 -0.88
CA LEU A 302 -0.90 28.27 0.17
C LEU A 302 -0.92 29.76 0.53
N LYS A 303 0.27 30.36 0.69
CA LYS A 303 0.44 31.77 1.04
C LYS A 303 0.02 32.73 -0.08
N LEU A 304 0.29 32.38 -1.33
CA LEU A 304 -0.01 33.22 -2.48
C LEU A 304 -1.51 33.25 -2.81
N TRP A 305 -2.23 32.15 -2.59
CA TRP A 305 -3.62 31.99 -3.03
C TRP A 305 -4.63 32.42 -1.95
N LYS A 306 -4.70 33.72 -1.62
CA LYS A 306 -5.54 34.25 -0.52
C LYS A 306 -7.03 33.91 -0.62
N GLU A 307 -7.58 33.81 -1.83
CA GLU A 307 -9.01 33.61 -2.09
C GLU A 307 -9.48 32.16 -1.95
N LYS A 308 -8.56 31.18 -1.96
CA LYS A 308 -8.87 29.75 -1.84
C LYS A 308 -8.89 29.28 -0.38
N GLN A 309 -9.86 28.43 -0.06
CA GLN A 309 -9.95 27.73 1.22
C GLN A 309 -8.87 26.66 1.39
N ALA A 310 -8.59 26.29 2.63
CA ALA A 310 -7.51 25.34 2.96
C ALA A 310 -7.68 23.97 2.28
N TRP A 311 -8.91 23.55 2.00
CA TRP A 311 -9.24 22.26 1.38
C TRP A 311 -9.31 22.29 -0.16
N GLU A 312 -9.26 23.47 -0.79
CA GLU A 312 -9.36 23.69 -2.24
C GLU A 312 -7.99 23.68 -2.96
N LEU A 313 -6.94 23.29 -2.25
CA LEU A 313 -5.58 23.27 -2.75
C LEU A 313 -5.15 21.84 -3.03
N ASP A 314 -4.68 21.62 -4.26
CA ASP A 314 -4.08 20.36 -4.67
C ASP A 314 -2.63 20.39 -4.20
N PHE A 315 -2.39 19.78 -3.04
CA PHE A 315 -1.05 19.57 -2.52
C PHE A 315 -0.38 18.50 -3.35
N GLU A 316 0.74 18.85 -3.99
CA GLU A 316 1.61 17.81 -4.53
C GLU A 316 2.27 17.06 -3.39
N SER A 317 2.36 15.76 -3.56
CA SER A 317 2.70 14.90 -2.45
C SER A 317 4.17 14.68 -2.34
N SER A 318 4.65 14.75 -1.10
CA SER A 318 6.03 14.41 -0.76
C SER A 318 6.32 12.90 -0.73
N SER A 319 5.42 12.05 -1.24
CA SER A 319 5.41 10.56 -1.28
C SER A 319 5.48 9.84 0.06
N GLN A 320 6.15 10.40 1.07
CA GLN A 320 6.08 9.94 2.47
C GLN A 320 4.73 10.22 3.14
N SER A 321 3.90 11.06 2.53
CA SER A 321 2.59 11.46 3.04
C SER A 321 1.43 10.97 2.18
N GLU A 322 1.71 10.19 1.13
CA GLU A 322 0.66 9.56 0.33
C GLU A 322 0.51 8.09 0.66
N ASP A 323 -0.69 7.82 1.16
CA ASP A 323 -1.21 6.48 1.27
C ASP A 323 -2.33 6.36 0.24
N ASN A 324 -1.93 6.05 -1.00
CA ASN A 324 -2.84 5.72 -2.11
C ASN A 324 -3.25 4.24 -2.03
N ASP A 325 -3.18 3.59 -0.87
CA ASP A 325 -3.77 2.28 -0.61
C ASP A 325 -5.29 2.46 -0.58
N THR A 326 -5.86 2.67 -1.76
CA THR A 326 -7.24 2.39 -2.09
C THR A 326 -7.21 1.02 -2.75
N ASP A 327 -7.44 -0.03 -1.97
CA ASP A 327 -7.82 -1.32 -2.55
C ASP A 327 -9.22 -1.17 -3.15
N SER A 328 -9.63 -2.09 -4.03
CA SER A 328 -10.98 -2.06 -4.64
C SER A 328 -12.12 -1.98 -3.62
N GLU A 329 -11.93 -2.59 -2.44
CA GLU A 329 -12.88 -2.46 -1.32
C GLU A 329 -12.96 -1.03 -0.76
N ASP A 330 -11.87 -0.28 -0.80
CA ASP A 330 -11.81 1.10 -0.32
C ASP A 330 -12.43 2.08 -1.34
N GLU A 331 -12.41 1.75 -2.64
CA GLU A 331 -13.12 2.51 -3.70
C GLU A 331 -14.64 2.45 -3.49
N ASP A 332 -15.21 1.25 -3.35
CA ASP A 332 -16.63 1.04 -3.05
C ASP A 332 -17.09 1.74 -1.75
N LYS A 333 -16.20 1.81 -0.76
CA LYS A 333 -16.45 2.49 0.52
C LYS A 333 -16.48 4.01 0.33
N ILE A 334 -15.53 4.57 -0.44
CA ILE A 334 -15.46 6.00 -0.74
C ILE A 334 -16.77 6.45 -1.41
N ASP A 335 -17.29 5.66 -2.34
CA ASP A 335 -18.56 5.95 -3.01
C ASP A 335 -19.75 5.96 -2.06
N LYS A 336 -19.89 4.92 -1.21
CA LYS A 336 -20.96 4.85 -0.21
C LYS A 336 -20.90 6.01 0.78
N LEU A 337 -19.70 6.34 1.29
CA LEU A 337 -19.50 7.45 2.22
C LEU A 337 -19.86 8.79 1.58
N THR A 338 -19.49 8.97 0.30
CA THR A 338 -19.83 10.16 -0.48
C THR A 338 -21.34 10.30 -0.67
N GLN A 339 -22.04 9.21 -0.96
CA GLN A 339 -23.50 9.20 -1.07
C GLN A 339 -24.18 9.58 0.26
N ILE A 340 -23.68 9.07 1.40
CA ILE A 340 -24.19 9.43 2.73
C ILE A 340 -23.96 10.92 2.99
N ARG A 341 -22.75 11.43 2.74
CA ARG A 341 -22.42 12.87 2.87
C ARG A 341 -23.34 13.75 2.03
N GLN A 342 -23.61 13.38 0.79
CA GLN A 342 -24.51 14.14 -0.09
C GLN A 342 -25.95 14.19 0.47
N LYS A 343 -26.43 13.08 1.07
CA LYS A 343 -27.75 13.07 1.74
C LYS A 343 -27.75 13.98 2.98
N GLU A 344 -26.70 13.92 3.79
CA GLU A 344 -26.54 14.78 4.97
C GLU A 344 -26.46 16.27 4.61
N LEU A 345 -25.73 16.63 3.55
CA LEU A 345 -25.68 18.00 3.02
C LEU A 345 -27.07 18.48 2.56
N LYS A 346 -27.86 17.63 1.90
CA LYS A 346 -29.24 17.97 1.51
C LYS A 346 -30.11 18.24 2.73
N ILE A 347 -29.99 17.43 3.79
CA ILE A 347 -30.71 17.64 5.06
C ILE A 347 -30.37 19.02 5.65
N ILE A 348 -29.09 19.41 5.64
CA ILE A 348 -28.65 20.73 6.11
C ILE A 348 -29.24 21.85 5.23
N GLN A 349 -29.14 21.71 3.90
CA GLN A 349 -29.67 22.69 2.94
C GLN A 349 -31.19 22.88 3.10
N GLU A 350 -31.94 21.80 3.27
CA GLU A 350 -33.39 21.84 3.50
C GLU A 350 -33.74 22.50 4.83
N LYS A 351 -32.99 22.20 5.91
CA LYS A 351 -33.15 22.87 7.21
C LYS A 351 -32.89 24.37 7.10
N ASN A 352 -31.79 24.78 6.45
CA ASN A 352 -31.44 26.18 6.24
C ASN A 352 -32.47 26.90 5.37
N THR A 353 -32.92 26.28 4.28
CA THR A 353 -33.97 26.84 3.40
C THR A 353 -35.29 27.03 4.15
N LYS A 354 -35.70 26.06 4.99
CA LYS A 354 -36.89 26.20 5.84
C LYS A 354 -36.73 27.30 6.90
N LEU A 355 -35.53 27.46 7.46
CA LEU A 355 -35.23 28.53 8.41
C LEU A 355 -35.27 29.89 7.74
N ASP A 356 -34.67 30.02 6.56
CA ASP A 356 -34.66 31.22 5.73
C ASP A 356 -36.06 31.57 5.23
N GLN A 357 -36.88 30.58 4.85
CA GLN A 357 -38.29 30.78 4.52
C GLN A 357 -39.09 31.24 5.75
N LYS A 358 -38.84 30.67 6.93
CA LYS A 358 -39.51 31.09 8.17
C LYS A 358 -39.08 32.48 8.61
N TYR A 359 -37.80 32.83 8.43
CA TYR A 359 -37.26 34.16 8.72
C TYR A 359 -37.74 35.18 7.70
N THR A 360 -37.76 34.81 6.42
CA THR A 360 -38.30 35.62 5.30
C THR A 360 -39.79 35.84 5.48
N GLN A 361 -40.56 34.83 5.88
CA GLN A 361 -41.99 34.96 6.21
C GLN A 361 -42.17 35.89 7.41
N LYS A 362 -41.39 35.72 8.48
CA LYS A 362 -41.44 36.60 9.65
C LYS A 362 -41.05 38.05 9.31
N CYS A 363 -40.06 38.25 8.44
CA CYS A 363 -39.68 39.55 7.89
C CYS A 363 -40.76 40.10 6.97
N GLN A 364 -41.39 39.27 6.13
CA GLN A 364 -42.52 39.66 5.27
C GLN A 364 -43.73 40.04 6.10
N ASP A 365 -44.05 39.34 7.19
CA ASP A 365 -45.15 39.67 8.09
C ASP A 365 -44.89 41.02 8.81
N ILE A 366 -43.64 41.26 9.21
CA ILE A 366 -43.19 42.55 9.77
C ILE A 366 -43.22 43.66 8.71
N ILE A 367 -42.78 43.39 7.48
CA ILE A 367 -42.78 44.36 6.37
C ILE A 367 -44.23 44.68 5.92
N THR A 368 -45.10 43.68 5.86
CA THR A 368 -46.52 43.81 5.46
C THR A 368 -47.34 44.57 6.51
N SER A 369 -46.92 44.55 7.78
CA SER A 369 -47.52 45.36 8.84
C SER A 369 -47.05 46.82 8.85
N ILE A 370 -46.00 47.17 8.09
CA ILE A 370 -45.38 48.52 8.10
C ILE A 370 -45.57 49.30 6.78
N ILE A 371 -45.92 48.66 5.65
CA ILE A 371 -46.00 49.34 4.33
C ILE A 371 -47.45 49.51 3.82
N PRO A 372 -47.93 50.74 3.56
CA PRO A 372 -49.20 51.00 2.86
C PRO A 372 -49.16 50.53 1.38
N LYS A 373 -50.30 50.02 0.90
CA LYS A 373 -50.52 49.54 -0.47
C LYS A 373 -50.28 50.65 -1.51
N ASN A 374 -49.06 50.75 -2.04
CA ASN A 374 -48.73 51.06 -3.44
C ASN A 374 -47.28 51.54 -3.54
N THR A 375 -46.37 50.72 -4.08
CA THR A 375 -45.45 51.15 -5.16
C THR A 375 -44.78 49.93 -5.80
N GLN A 376 -44.84 49.84 -7.13
CA GLN A 376 -44.09 48.88 -7.95
C GLN A 376 -42.59 49.23 -7.95
N TYR A 377 -41.72 48.24 -7.76
CA TYR A 377 -40.30 48.35 -8.14
C TYR A 377 -39.87 47.15 -8.98
N LYS A 378 -39.30 47.49 -10.15
CA LYS A 378 -38.84 46.59 -11.21
C LYS A 378 -37.55 45.88 -10.81
N GLN A 379 -37.47 44.60 -11.17
CA GLN A 379 -36.27 43.77 -11.13
C GLN A 379 -35.30 44.16 -12.26
N THR A 380 -34.00 44.17 -11.95
CA THR A 380 -32.92 43.99 -12.91
C THR A 380 -31.97 42.93 -12.37
N GLN A 381 -31.97 41.76 -12.99
CA GLN A 381 -30.93 40.74 -12.85
C GLN A 381 -29.85 41.01 -13.90
N SER A 382 -28.59 41.00 -13.49
CA SER A 382 -27.44 40.88 -14.40
C SER A 382 -26.60 39.68 -13.99
N THR A 383 -26.65 38.65 -14.82
CA THR A 383 -25.91 37.41 -14.74
C THR A 383 -24.46 37.63 -15.16
N ILE A 384 -23.49 37.28 -14.32
CA ILE A 384 -22.08 37.09 -14.75
C ILE A 384 -21.80 35.59 -14.69
N GLN A 385 -21.72 34.97 -15.87
CA GLN A 385 -21.19 33.62 -16.05
C GLN A 385 -19.67 33.69 -16.06
N ILE A 386 -19.02 32.96 -15.13
CA ILE A 386 -17.60 32.65 -15.25
C ILE A 386 -17.48 31.19 -15.68
N LYS A 387 -16.91 31.01 -16.88
CA LYS A 387 -16.48 29.71 -17.42
C LYS A 387 -15.25 29.23 -16.64
N GLY A 388 -15.39 28.09 -15.99
CA GLY A 388 -14.29 27.43 -15.30
C GLY A 388 -14.75 26.28 -14.42
N LYS A 389 -15.77 25.53 -14.87
CA LYS A 389 -16.07 24.22 -14.28
C LYS A 389 -15.04 23.25 -14.85
N ARG A 390 -14.06 22.88 -14.04
CA ARG A 390 -13.60 21.48 -14.04
C ARG A 390 -14.37 20.79 -12.94
N THR A 391 -15.04 19.71 -13.28
CA THR A 391 -15.84 18.93 -12.34
C THR A 391 -14.94 17.94 -11.62
N PHE A 392 -15.29 17.65 -10.37
CA PHE A 392 -14.65 16.63 -9.53
C PHE A 392 -14.52 15.24 -10.21
N GLU A 393 -15.36 14.97 -11.22
CA GLU A 393 -15.29 13.79 -12.08
C GLU A 393 -14.00 13.75 -12.94
N GLU A 394 -13.42 14.90 -13.30
CA GLU A 394 -12.17 14.99 -14.08
C GLU A 394 -10.91 14.75 -13.21
N ASP A 395 -11.01 14.89 -11.89
CA ASP A 395 -9.91 14.63 -10.95
C ASP A 395 -9.82 13.14 -10.55
N LEU A 396 -10.94 12.42 -10.56
CA LEU A 396 -10.98 10.97 -10.35
C LEU A 396 -10.26 10.20 -11.47
N GLU A 397 -10.26 10.72 -12.70
CA GLU A 397 -9.51 10.14 -13.83
C GLU A 397 -7.98 10.30 -13.70
N LYS A 398 -7.49 11.24 -12.89
CA LYS A 398 -6.05 11.41 -12.66
C LYS A 398 -5.50 10.53 -11.54
N ASP A 399 -6.28 10.24 -10.51
CA ASP A 399 -5.86 9.33 -9.45
C ASP A 399 -5.71 7.88 -9.96
N GLN A 400 -6.48 7.50 -10.99
CA GLN A 400 -6.29 6.24 -11.73
C GLN A 400 -4.96 6.18 -12.53
N ASN A 401 -4.37 7.33 -12.87
CA ASN A 401 -3.13 7.40 -13.67
C ASN A 401 -1.86 7.48 -12.81
N SER A 402 -1.97 7.53 -11.48
CA SER A 402 -0.79 7.51 -10.59
C SER A 402 -0.23 6.09 -10.33
N SER A 403 -0.88 5.06 -10.87
CA SER A 403 -0.44 3.66 -10.91
C SER A 403 0.07 3.23 -12.29
N GLU A 404 0.69 4.12 -13.07
CA GLU A 404 1.42 3.77 -14.31
C GLU A 404 2.70 2.92 -14.06
N SER A 405 2.61 1.86 -13.25
CA SER A 405 3.68 0.86 -13.13
C SER A 405 3.44 -0.41 -13.95
N SER A 406 2.44 -0.44 -14.81
CA SER A 406 2.26 -1.40 -15.90
C SER A 406 1.20 -0.85 -16.84
N ASP A 407 1.34 -1.02 -18.16
CA ASP A 407 0.27 -0.71 -19.12
C ASP A 407 -0.95 -1.59 -18.75
N ASP A 408 -1.87 -1.08 -17.93
CA ASP A 408 -3.17 -1.70 -17.59
C ASP A 408 -4.07 -1.88 -18.83
N SER A 409 -3.61 -1.42 -19.99
CA SER A 409 -4.20 -1.59 -21.30
C SER A 409 -3.95 -2.96 -21.94
N GLU A 410 -2.93 -3.72 -21.51
CA GLU A 410 -2.60 -5.05 -22.04
C GLU A 410 -3.19 -6.17 -21.16
N LYS A 411 -4.52 -6.23 -21.02
CA LYS A 411 -5.19 -7.33 -20.31
C LYS A 411 -5.46 -8.56 -21.18
N ASP A 412 -5.43 -8.42 -22.50
CA ASP A 412 -5.51 -9.53 -23.45
C ASP A 412 -4.09 -9.91 -23.90
N PHE A 413 -3.53 -10.95 -23.28
CA PHE A 413 -2.21 -11.52 -23.63
C PHE A 413 -2.25 -12.38 -24.92
N ASP A 414 -3.14 -12.06 -25.86
CA ASP A 414 -3.34 -12.84 -27.10
C ASP A 414 -2.10 -12.91 -27.99
N TRP A 415 -1.21 -11.92 -27.90
CA TRP A 415 0.05 -11.87 -28.63
C TRP A 415 1.13 -12.73 -27.96
N TYR A 416 0.96 -13.09 -26.68
CA TYR A 416 1.96 -13.78 -25.88
C TYR A 416 1.87 -15.29 -26.09
N ASN A 417 3.03 -15.93 -26.22
CA ASN A 417 3.16 -17.37 -26.24
C ASN A 417 4.33 -17.79 -25.34
N ASP A 418 4.08 -18.72 -24.41
CA ASP A 418 5.07 -19.31 -23.50
C ASP A 418 6.31 -19.87 -24.21
N ASP A 419 6.15 -20.35 -25.45
CA ASP A 419 7.20 -20.99 -26.23
C ASP A 419 7.92 -20.03 -27.20
N ASP A 420 7.52 -18.74 -27.23
CA ASP A 420 8.17 -17.73 -28.07
C ASP A 420 9.51 -17.29 -27.46
N ASP A 421 10.60 -17.54 -28.20
CA ASP A 421 11.98 -17.22 -27.82
C ASP A 421 12.33 -15.73 -28.00
N GLN A 422 11.45 -14.96 -28.64
CA GLN A 422 11.59 -13.52 -28.82
C GLN A 422 10.99 -12.73 -27.67
N VAL A 423 10.31 -13.38 -26.73
CA VAL A 423 9.70 -12.73 -25.57
C VAL A 423 10.67 -12.70 -24.39
N TYR A 424 10.79 -11.52 -23.80
CA TYR A 424 11.62 -11.27 -22.62
C TYR A 424 10.80 -10.59 -21.52
N PHE A 425 11.04 -10.97 -20.27
CA PHE A 425 10.64 -10.22 -19.10
C PHE A 425 11.75 -9.21 -18.76
N CYS A 426 11.46 -7.92 -18.92
CA CYS A 426 12.45 -6.85 -18.85
C CYS A 426 12.26 -5.97 -17.62
N ILE A 427 13.21 -6.02 -16.68
CA ILE A 427 13.30 -5.06 -15.57
C ILE A 427 13.83 -3.73 -16.11
N THR A 428 13.09 -2.65 -15.85
CA THR A 428 13.32 -1.31 -16.36
C THR A 428 13.37 -0.30 -15.22
N THR A 429 14.41 0.54 -15.18
CA THR A 429 14.52 1.61 -14.18
C THR A 429 13.40 2.64 -14.37
N ALA A 430 12.77 3.10 -13.29
CA ALA A 430 11.75 4.16 -13.37
C ALA A 430 12.34 5.57 -13.32
N GLY A 431 13.46 5.73 -12.63
CA GLY A 431 14.21 6.98 -12.48
C GLY A 431 15.71 6.73 -12.55
N GLN A 432 16.49 7.79 -12.38
CA GLN A 432 17.95 7.66 -12.31
C GLN A 432 18.34 6.89 -11.04
N ILE A 433 19.38 6.05 -11.15
CA ILE A 433 19.95 5.30 -10.03
C ILE A 433 21.42 5.65 -9.94
N GLN A 434 21.88 6.04 -8.76
CA GLN A 434 23.28 6.41 -8.55
C GLN A 434 24.16 5.19 -8.34
N GLN A 435 25.44 5.33 -8.65
CA GLN A 435 26.45 4.32 -8.37
C GLN A 435 26.41 3.89 -6.88
N GLY A 436 26.36 2.58 -6.63
CA GLY A 436 26.34 1.98 -5.31
C GLY A 436 24.95 1.89 -4.68
N GLU A 437 23.92 2.52 -5.27
CA GLU A 437 22.54 2.39 -4.79
C GLU A 437 21.98 0.99 -5.07
N GLN A 438 21.09 0.56 -4.19
CA GLN A 438 20.30 -0.64 -4.42
C GLN A 438 19.24 -0.38 -5.49
N ILE A 439 19.08 -1.33 -6.39
CA ILE A 439 18.00 -1.36 -7.37
C ILE A 439 16.85 -2.16 -6.76
N TYR A 440 15.69 -1.52 -6.65
CA TYR A 440 14.49 -2.10 -6.05
C TYR A 440 13.42 -2.35 -7.11
N THR A 441 12.42 -3.14 -6.78
CA THR A 441 11.15 -3.24 -7.49
C THR A 441 9.96 -3.01 -6.55
N PHE A 442 8.74 -3.04 -7.08
CA PHE A 442 7.52 -2.75 -6.35
C PHE A 442 6.67 -4.01 -6.16
N TYR A 443 6.59 -4.52 -4.92
CA TYR A 443 5.81 -5.73 -4.59
C TYR A 443 4.30 -5.44 -4.41
N GLY A 444 3.89 -4.16 -4.54
CA GLY A 444 2.54 -3.71 -4.30
C GLY A 444 2.41 -2.80 -3.09
N ARG A 445 1.20 -2.27 -2.89
CA ARG A 445 0.85 -1.37 -1.77
C ARG A 445 0.67 -2.20 -0.50
N ARG A 446 1.77 -2.60 0.14
CA ARG A 446 1.76 -3.54 1.29
C ARG A 446 2.18 -2.84 2.58
N ASN A 447 1.39 -2.99 3.64
CA ASN A 447 1.76 -2.54 4.98
C ASN A 447 2.83 -3.45 5.61
N ASN A 448 3.48 -3.00 6.69
CA ASN A 448 4.54 -3.80 7.32
C ASN A 448 4.00 -5.10 7.95
N ARG A 449 2.73 -5.16 8.34
CA ARG A 449 2.12 -6.41 8.82
C ARG A 449 2.10 -7.47 7.71
N PHE A 450 1.66 -7.10 6.51
CA PHE A 450 1.60 -7.95 5.34
C PHE A 450 3.00 -8.36 4.87
N LEU A 451 3.92 -7.40 4.73
CA LEU A 451 5.30 -7.68 4.33
C LEU A 451 5.98 -8.65 5.31
N LEU A 452 5.69 -8.52 6.61
CA LEU A 452 6.28 -9.41 7.59
C LEU A 452 5.70 -10.83 7.49
N LEU A 453 4.38 -10.95 7.41
CA LEU A 453 3.68 -12.23 7.38
C LEU A 453 4.00 -13.04 6.12
N TRP A 454 4.05 -12.36 4.97
CA TRP A 454 4.14 -13.01 3.65
C TRP A 454 5.55 -12.95 3.04
N TYR A 455 6.43 -12.06 3.49
CA TYR A 455 7.80 -11.94 2.98
C TYR A 455 8.90 -11.97 4.05
N GLY A 456 8.56 -11.92 5.34
CA GLY A 456 9.54 -12.00 6.42
C GLY A 456 10.32 -10.71 6.73
N PHE A 457 9.91 -9.56 6.17
CA PHE A 457 10.62 -8.30 6.39
C PHE A 457 9.66 -7.14 6.68
N THR A 458 10.21 -6.08 7.28
CA THR A 458 9.53 -4.79 7.40
C THR A 458 10.37 -3.68 6.78
N MET A 459 9.69 -2.69 6.23
CA MET A 459 10.34 -1.50 5.68
C MET A 459 10.40 -0.40 6.73
N ASN A 460 11.51 0.35 6.74
CA ASN A 460 11.56 1.64 7.41
C ASN A 460 10.74 2.65 6.60
N ASN A 461 10.01 3.54 7.28
CA ASN A 461 9.22 4.61 6.64
C ASN A 461 8.30 4.10 5.51
N ASN A 462 7.62 2.96 5.73
CA ASN A 462 6.68 2.40 4.76
C ASN A 462 5.46 3.32 4.61
N LYS A 463 5.30 3.95 3.43
CA LYS A 463 4.20 4.88 3.15
C LYS A 463 2.81 4.24 3.15
N TYR A 464 2.73 2.92 2.95
CA TYR A 464 1.51 2.13 3.02
C TYR A 464 1.30 1.48 4.39
N ASN A 465 2.11 1.82 5.39
CA ASN A 465 1.97 1.22 6.70
C ASN A 465 0.65 1.64 7.37
N SER A 466 0.05 0.70 8.09
CA SER A 466 -1.19 0.91 8.83
C SER A 466 -1.19 0.10 10.11
N PHE A 467 -1.91 0.61 11.11
CA PHE A 467 -2.23 -0.10 12.35
C PHE A 467 -3.69 -0.51 12.28
N ASN A 468 -3.96 -1.82 12.37
CA ASN A 468 -5.32 -2.33 12.30
C ASN A 468 -5.95 -2.33 13.69
N LEU A 469 -7.01 -1.55 13.85
CA LEU A 469 -7.82 -1.47 15.06
C LEU A 469 -9.21 -2.05 14.77
N ARG A 470 -9.64 -3.05 15.54
CA ARG A 470 -10.99 -3.62 15.40
C ARG A 470 -11.89 -3.20 16.56
N LEU A 471 -13.10 -2.72 16.25
CA LEU A 471 -14.08 -2.19 17.20
C LEU A 471 -15.44 -2.90 17.06
N TRP A 472 -16.14 -3.15 18.15
CA TRP A 472 -17.49 -3.75 18.12
C TRP A 472 -18.53 -2.77 17.58
N LEU A 473 -19.40 -3.20 16.66
CA LEU A 473 -20.43 -2.32 16.08
C LEU A 473 -21.57 -1.98 17.05
N ASN A 474 -21.98 -2.95 17.88
CA ASN A 474 -23.07 -2.80 18.84
C ASN A 474 -22.59 -3.19 20.25
N PRO A 475 -21.70 -2.39 20.87
CA PRO A 475 -21.29 -2.65 22.23
C PRO A 475 -22.50 -2.51 23.18
N GLU A 476 -22.65 -3.42 24.14
CA GLU A 476 -23.71 -3.33 25.14
C GLU A 476 -23.68 -1.96 25.86
N PRO A 477 -24.84 -1.38 26.23
CA PRO A 477 -24.86 -0.13 26.99
C PRO A 477 -23.99 -0.23 28.24
N MET A 478 -23.06 0.70 28.40
CA MET A 478 -22.08 0.64 29.49
C MET A 478 -21.78 2.01 30.09
N PRO A 479 -21.41 2.08 31.39
CA PRO A 479 -21.08 3.35 32.02
C PRO A 479 -19.89 4.03 31.35
N MET A 480 -19.95 5.36 31.24
CA MET A 480 -18.88 6.19 30.68
C MET A 480 -17.70 6.32 31.67
N ASN A 481 -16.82 5.31 31.70
CA ASN A 481 -15.61 5.26 32.53
C ASN A 481 -14.44 4.63 31.76
N ASP A 482 -13.24 4.59 32.35
CA ASP A 482 -12.03 4.13 31.65
C ASP A 482 -12.04 2.65 31.24
N GLN A 483 -12.94 1.82 31.79
CA GLN A 483 -13.11 0.42 31.35
C GLN A 483 -13.83 0.33 29.99
N ILE A 484 -14.44 1.40 29.51
CA ILE A 484 -15.17 1.42 28.23
C ILE A 484 -14.23 1.08 27.06
N TYR A 485 -12.99 1.56 27.10
CA TYR A 485 -12.04 1.39 25.99
C TYR A 485 -11.66 -0.08 25.79
N SER A 486 -11.47 -0.83 26.88
CA SER A 486 -11.15 -2.27 26.79
C SER A 486 -12.32 -3.10 26.27
N LYS A 487 -13.57 -2.62 26.42
CA LYS A 487 -14.78 -3.31 25.99
C LYS A 487 -15.18 -3.01 24.54
N ILE A 488 -14.87 -1.81 24.03
CA ILE A 488 -15.16 -1.46 22.64
C ILE A 488 -14.10 -1.98 21.66
N ILE A 489 -12.86 -2.13 22.12
CA ILE A 489 -11.77 -2.67 21.30
C ILE A 489 -11.83 -4.19 21.34
N VAL A 490 -11.76 -4.81 20.16
CA VAL A 490 -11.60 -6.26 20.04
C VAL A 490 -10.12 -6.58 20.22
N THR A 491 -9.69 -6.90 21.45
CA THR A 491 -8.28 -7.28 21.70
C THR A 491 -8.03 -8.76 21.84
N ASP A 492 -8.98 -9.54 22.37
CA ASP A 492 -8.72 -10.92 22.79
C ASP A 492 -9.82 -11.91 22.34
N ILE A 493 -10.69 -11.48 21.40
CA ILE A 493 -11.91 -12.21 21.03
C ILE A 493 -11.82 -12.78 19.60
N VAL A 494 -10.64 -12.77 18.96
CA VAL A 494 -10.43 -13.48 17.68
C VAL A 494 -9.35 -14.54 17.89
N ASN A 495 -9.73 -15.64 18.52
CA ASN A 495 -8.82 -16.79 18.64
C ASN A 495 -8.72 -17.55 17.30
N LEU A 496 -7.85 -18.56 17.26
CA LEU A 496 -7.65 -19.42 16.08
C LEU A 496 -8.96 -19.98 15.47
N ASN A 497 -9.97 -20.30 16.29
CA ASN A 497 -11.25 -20.80 15.77
C ASN A 497 -12.03 -19.70 15.05
N HIS A 498 -12.02 -18.48 15.59
CA HIS A 498 -12.71 -17.35 14.97
C HIS A 498 -12.03 -16.95 13.65
N LEU A 499 -10.70 -17.00 13.57
CA LEU A 499 -9.96 -16.82 12.30
C LEU A 499 -10.33 -17.91 11.30
N LYS A 500 -10.29 -19.18 11.72
CA LYS A 500 -10.58 -20.34 10.87
C LYS A 500 -11.98 -20.30 10.24
N TYR A 501 -13.00 -19.94 11.02
CA TYR A 501 -14.39 -19.94 10.53
C TYR A 501 -14.89 -18.57 10.08
N GLY A 502 -14.11 -17.50 10.30
CA GLY A 502 -14.52 -16.12 10.02
C GLY A 502 -15.75 -15.66 10.81
N GLN A 503 -16.13 -16.37 11.87
CA GLN A 503 -17.38 -16.17 12.61
C GLN A 503 -17.21 -16.40 14.11
N ILE A 504 -18.03 -15.71 14.90
CA ILE A 504 -18.17 -15.92 16.34
C ILE A 504 -19.60 -16.42 16.57
N ASN A 505 -19.74 -17.62 17.16
CA ASN A 505 -21.04 -18.25 17.42
C ASN A 505 -21.97 -18.30 16.19
N GLY A 506 -21.42 -18.56 15.00
CA GLY A 506 -22.18 -18.63 13.75
C GLY A 506 -22.51 -17.28 13.09
N VAL A 507 -22.06 -16.17 13.68
CA VAL A 507 -22.23 -14.82 13.10
C VAL A 507 -20.91 -14.34 12.52
N PRO A 508 -20.85 -13.93 11.24
CA PRO A 508 -19.64 -13.39 10.63
C PRO A 508 -19.04 -12.24 11.43
N ILE A 509 -17.71 -12.24 11.61
CA ILE A 509 -17.00 -11.25 12.45
C ILE A 509 -17.22 -9.82 11.94
N ASN A 510 -17.34 -9.63 10.62
CA ASN A 510 -17.59 -8.33 9.98
C ASN A 510 -19.00 -7.78 10.23
N GLN A 511 -19.95 -8.60 10.68
CA GLN A 511 -21.28 -8.15 11.10
C GLN A 511 -21.29 -7.71 12.57
N LEU A 512 -20.35 -8.22 13.36
CA LEU A 512 -20.24 -7.88 14.78
C LEU A 512 -19.27 -6.73 15.04
N SER A 513 -18.25 -6.59 14.21
CA SER A 513 -17.13 -5.68 14.41
C SER A 513 -16.70 -5.01 13.11
N LYS A 514 -16.08 -3.83 13.23
CA LYS A 514 -15.48 -3.09 12.13
C LYS A 514 -13.97 -2.97 12.35
N GLU A 515 -13.21 -3.27 11.32
CA GLU A 515 -11.78 -2.99 11.26
C GLU A 515 -11.54 -1.58 10.73
N ILE A 516 -10.60 -0.89 11.36
CA ILE A 516 -10.23 0.49 11.09
C ILE A 516 -8.70 0.51 10.92
N LYS A 517 -8.25 0.93 9.74
CA LYS A 517 -6.83 1.07 9.43
C LYS A 517 -6.35 2.49 9.81
N LEU A 518 -5.58 2.63 10.89
CA LEU A 518 -4.95 3.90 11.26
C LEU A 518 -3.74 4.16 10.36
N LYS A 519 -3.71 5.33 9.70
CA LYS A 519 -2.66 5.74 8.75
C LYS A 519 -1.88 6.94 9.30
N GLY A 520 -0.60 7.08 8.97
CA GLY A 520 0.19 8.22 9.48
C GLY A 520 -0.15 9.55 8.81
N SER A 521 -0.56 9.51 7.55
CA SER A 521 -0.68 10.67 6.65
C SER A 521 -1.97 11.48 6.79
N LYS A 522 -3.04 10.90 7.34
CA LYS A 522 -4.37 11.54 7.43
C LYS A 522 -5.14 11.11 8.66
N LEU A 523 -6.02 11.97 9.16
CA LEU A 523 -6.99 11.63 10.19
C LEU A 523 -7.90 10.50 9.71
N GLN A 524 -8.08 9.47 10.55
CA GLN A 524 -8.88 8.32 10.17
C GLN A 524 -10.38 8.58 10.35
N GLU A 525 -11.07 8.93 9.27
CA GLU A 525 -12.48 9.32 9.29
C GLU A 525 -13.41 8.21 9.78
N ASP A 526 -13.12 6.95 9.45
CA ASP A 526 -13.90 5.80 9.93
C ASP A 526 -13.91 5.69 11.46
N LEU A 527 -12.80 6.07 12.12
CA LEU A 527 -12.72 6.09 13.57
C LEU A 527 -13.62 7.19 14.15
N ILE A 528 -13.59 8.38 13.55
CA ILE A 528 -14.42 9.50 13.97
C ILE A 528 -15.90 9.19 13.78
N ILE A 529 -16.28 8.62 12.63
CA ILE A 529 -17.64 8.17 12.32
C ILE A 529 -18.11 7.13 13.34
N TYR A 530 -17.26 6.14 13.66
CA TYR A 530 -17.57 5.15 14.67
C TYR A 530 -17.79 5.80 16.05
N VAL A 531 -16.90 6.69 16.48
CA VAL A 531 -17.00 7.34 17.79
C VAL A 531 -18.22 8.26 17.86
N ARG A 532 -18.59 8.95 16.77
CA ARG A 532 -19.84 9.71 16.67
C ARG A 532 -21.04 8.80 16.93
N LEU A 533 -21.18 7.69 16.19
CA LEU A 533 -22.28 6.74 16.39
C LEU A 533 -22.35 6.25 17.83
N PHE A 534 -21.20 5.90 18.39
CA PHE A 534 -21.10 5.41 19.76
C PHE A 534 -21.57 6.48 20.77
N LEU A 535 -21.11 7.73 20.63
CA LEU A 535 -21.41 8.80 21.58
C LEU A 535 -22.80 9.42 21.39
N MET A 536 -23.46 9.24 20.25
CA MET A 536 -24.84 9.70 20.06
C MET A 536 -25.80 9.16 21.13
N ALA A 537 -25.57 7.93 21.62
CA ALA A 537 -26.37 7.34 22.69
C ALA A 537 -26.15 8.00 24.07
N TYR A 538 -25.06 8.74 24.25
CA TYR A 538 -24.65 9.33 25.53
C TYR A 538 -24.72 10.86 25.54
N TYR A 539 -24.95 11.49 24.40
CA TYR A 539 -24.89 12.95 24.27
C TYR A 539 -26.19 13.63 24.72
N ILE A 540 -26.07 14.54 25.69
CA ILE A 540 -27.19 15.29 26.29
C ILE A 540 -27.10 16.79 25.92
N GLY A 541 -26.78 17.09 24.66
CA GLY A 541 -26.77 18.45 24.12
C GLY A 541 -28.14 18.90 23.60
N GLN A 542 -28.38 20.22 23.51
CA GLN A 542 -29.62 20.78 22.95
C GLN A 542 -29.79 20.46 21.45
N ASP A 543 -28.68 20.18 20.79
CA ASP A 543 -28.50 19.84 19.39
C ASP A 543 -28.35 18.32 19.16
N ALA A 544 -28.59 17.47 20.16
CA ALA A 544 -28.49 16.01 20.05
C ALA A 544 -29.32 15.45 18.87
N ASN A 545 -30.50 16.00 18.62
CA ASN A 545 -31.38 15.60 17.50
C ASN A 545 -30.92 16.09 16.12
N SER A 546 -29.83 16.87 16.06
CA SER A 546 -29.28 17.40 14.82
C SER A 546 -27.92 16.80 14.46
N ILE A 547 -27.34 15.95 15.30
CA ILE A 547 -26.07 15.26 15.03
C ILE A 547 -26.15 14.44 13.75
N LEU A 548 -25.10 14.58 12.93
CA LEU A 548 -24.91 13.83 11.69
C LEU A 548 -23.69 12.92 11.83
N LEU A 549 -23.65 11.90 10.98
CA LEU A 549 -22.62 10.87 11.06
C LEU A 549 -21.32 11.33 10.40
N THR A 550 -21.41 11.90 9.20
CA THR A 550 -20.23 12.19 8.39
C THR A 550 -19.83 13.66 8.44
N ILE A 551 -20.77 14.56 8.73
CA ILE A 551 -20.56 16.02 8.76
C ILE A 551 -20.55 16.52 10.22
N PRO A 552 -19.52 17.26 10.66
CA PRO A 552 -19.53 17.91 11.97
C PRO A 552 -20.56 19.04 11.98
N VAL A 553 -21.53 18.97 12.89
CA VAL A 553 -22.63 19.96 13.01
C VAL A 553 -22.69 20.65 14.37
N SER A 554 -22.02 20.09 15.37
CA SER A 554 -22.00 20.59 16.74
C SER A 554 -20.56 20.62 17.24
N ILE A 555 -20.04 21.83 17.49
CA ILE A 555 -18.68 22.00 18.02
C ILE A 555 -18.54 21.32 19.40
N ASP A 556 -19.59 21.37 20.23
CA ASP A 556 -19.56 20.75 21.56
C ASP A 556 -19.55 19.21 21.49
N PHE A 557 -20.34 18.62 20.59
CA PHE A 557 -20.29 17.19 20.36
C PHE A 557 -18.96 16.75 19.76
N GLU A 558 -18.44 17.48 18.77
CA GLU A 558 -17.15 17.16 18.15
C GLU A 558 -16.00 17.23 19.16
N ILE A 559 -16.00 18.20 20.09
CA ILE A 559 -15.01 18.22 21.19
C ILE A 559 -15.11 16.93 22.02
N GLN A 560 -16.31 16.44 22.34
CA GLN A 560 -16.48 15.16 23.06
C GLN A 560 -16.01 13.96 22.24
N VAL A 561 -16.32 13.91 20.94
CA VAL A 561 -15.88 12.86 20.00
C VAL A 561 -14.36 12.78 19.97
N PHE A 562 -13.69 13.91 19.78
CA PHE A 562 -12.23 13.93 19.70
C PHE A 562 -11.56 13.72 21.07
N ASP A 563 -12.12 14.22 22.18
CA ASP A 563 -11.59 13.93 23.52
C ASP A 563 -11.74 12.43 23.87
N PHE A 564 -12.85 11.79 23.49
CA PHE A 564 -13.03 10.34 23.64
C PHE A 564 -12.03 9.56 22.77
N THR A 565 -11.88 9.97 21.51
CA THR A 565 -10.94 9.34 20.56
C THR A 565 -9.50 9.45 21.06
N LEU A 566 -9.12 10.60 21.63
CA LEU A 566 -7.80 10.81 22.24
C LEU A 566 -7.54 9.80 23.37
N LYS A 567 -8.52 9.60 24.26
CA LYS A 567 -8.41 8.64 25.36
C LYS A 567 -8.37 7.19 24.86
N LEU A 568 -9.17 6.86 23.86
CA LEU A 568 -9.17 5.54 23.21
C LEU A 568 -7.80 5.21 22.60
N LEU A 569 -7.24 6.12 21.81
CA LEU A 569 -5.91 5.93 21.20
C LEU A 569 -4.80 5.92 22.27
N SER A 570 -4.91 6.73 23.32
CA SER A 570 -3.97 6.71 24.44
C SER A 570 -4.00 5.37 25.19
N TYR A 571 -5.18 4.81 25.40
CA TYR A 571 -5.36 3.48 25.98
C TYR A 571 -4.71 2.39 25.10
N LEU A 572 -4.87 2.47 23.77
CA LEU A 572 -4.18 1.56 22.84
C LEU A 572 -2.66 1.69 22.91
N ALA A 573 -2.12 2.90 22.94
CA ALA A 573 -0.67 3.14 23.04
C ALA A 573 -0.08 2.55 24.34
N GLN A 574 -0.85 2.55 25.43
CA GLN A 574 -0.43 1.99 26.73
C GLN A 574 -0.44 0.45 26.77
N LYS A 575 -1.05 -0.24 25.80
CA LYS A 575 -1.03 -1.71 25.74
C LYS A 575 0.31 -2.30 25.33
N PHE A 576 1.18 -1.51 24.70
CA PHE A 576 2.51 -1.98 24.33
C PHE A 576 3.37 -2.20 25.57
N LYS A 577 4.12 -3.30 25.58
CA LYS A 577 4.97 -3.69 26.73
C LYS A 577 6.15 -2.75 26.92
N SER A 578 6.73 -2.24 25.83
CA SER A 578 7.82 -1.25 25.87
C SER A 578 7.33 0.14 25.42
N PRO A 579 7.82 1.24 26.00
CA PRO A 579 7.58 2.59 25.50
C PRO A 579 8.23 2.83 24.12
N TYR A 580 7.66 3.74 23.34
CA TYR A 580 8.18 4.13 22.03
C TYR A 580 9.64 4.64 22.08
N GLN A 581 9.95 5.51 23.04
CA GLN A 581 11.30 6.08 23.18
C GLN A 581 12.35 5.03 23.58
N GLU A 582 11.98 4.04 24.37
CA GLU A 582 12.88 2.95 24.75
C GLU A 582 13.25 2.12 23.53
N ASP A 583 12.26 1.77 22.71
CA ASP A 583 12.49 1.02 21.47
C ASP A 583 13.36 1.78 20.46
N LEU A 584 13.19 3.10 20.32
CA LEU A 584 14.04 3.94 19.47
C LEU A 584 15.50 3.97 19.92
N ASN A 585 15.75 3.80 21.22
CA ASN A 585 17.10 3.83 21.78
C ASN A 585 17.82 2.47 21.65
N LEU A 586 17.13 1.41 21.20
CA LEU A 586 17.75 0.11 20.99
C LEU A 586 18.72 0.16 19.79
N ASN A 587 19.93 -0.35 19.98
CA ASN A 587 20.94 -0.36 18.92
C ASN A 587 20.61 -1.43 17.86
N LEU A 588 20.02 -0.97 16.75
CA LEU A 588 19.63 -1.79 15.61
C LEU A 588 20.78 -2.56 14.96
N ASN A 589 22.02 -2.07 15.10
CA ASN A 589 23.19 -2.68 14.44
C ASN A 589 23.65 -4.00 15.09
N ASN A 590 23.21 -4.27 16.32
CA ASN A 590 23.57 -5.49 17.05
C ASN A 590 22.48 -6.58 16.97
N LEU A 591 21.36 -6.30 16.30
CA LEU A 591 20.23 -7.22 16.21
C LEU A 591 20.38 -8.16 15.02
N LYS A 592 19.93 -9.41 15.23
CA LYS A 592 19.70 -10.35 14.13
C LYS A 592 18.53 -9.86 13.25
N CYS A 593 18.40 -10.42 12.05
CA CYS A 593 17.40 -10.02 11.07
C CYS A 593 15.97 -10.03 11.64
N GLU A 594 15.59 -11.11 12.31
CA GLU A 594 14.25 -11.32 12.85
C GLU A 594 13.96 -10.33 13.99
N GLU A 595 14.95 -10.13 14.88
CA GLU A 595 14.87 -9.16 15.98
C GLU A 595 14.76 -7.72 15.45
N TYR A 596 15.50 -7.39 14.40
CA TYR A 596 15.44 -6.09 13.72
C TYR A 596 14.05 -5.85 13.12
N PHE A 597 13.50 -6.81 12.38
CA PHE A 597 12.18 -6.66 11.75
C PHE A 597 11.05 -6.63 12.77
N ALA A 598 11.13 -7.40 13.86
CA ALA A 598 10.17 -7.35 14.95
C ALA A 598 10.17 -6.00 15.66
N LEU A 599 11.36 -5.43 15.90
CA LEU A 599 11.50 -4.11 16.51
C LEU A 599 11.01 -3.00 15.57
N ASN A 600 11.40 -3.03 14.29
CA ASN A 600 10.92 -2.05 13.32
C ASN A 600 9.39 -2.12 13.16
N TYR A 601 8.81 -3.33 13.15
CA TYR A 601 7.35 -3.52 13.14
C TYR A 601 6.69 -2.80 14.32
N ARG A 602 7.09 -3.11 15.57
CA ARG A 602 6.42 -2.59 16.77
C ARG A 602 6.65 -1.08 16.95
N ILE A 603 7.80 -0.54 16.54
CA ILE A 603 8.06 0.90 16.48
C ILE A 603 7.05 1.55 15.53
N GLY A 604 6.90 1.01 14.31
CA GLY A 604 5.96 1.53 13.32
C GLY A 604 4.50 1.48 13.79
N GLN A 605 4.09 0.42 14.50
CA GLN A 605 2.74 0.33 15.07
C GLN A 605 2.49 1.45 16.11
N LYS A 606 3.46 1.71 17.00
CA LYS A 606 3.38 2.79 18.00
C LYS A 606 3.37 4.16 17.34
N GLU A 607 4.23 4.37 16.35
CA GLU A 607 4.33 5.63 15.61
C GLU A 607 3.00 5.98 14.95
N LEU A 608 2.32 5.03 14.31
CA LEU A 608 1.02 5.27 13.66
C LEU A 608 -0.06 5.72 14.65
N ILE A 609 -0.11 5.13 15.85
CA ILE A 609 -1.04 5.56 16.91
C ILE A 609 -0.70 6.97 17.39
N LEU A 610 0.60 7.26 17.60
CA LEU A 610 1.06 8.58 18.02
C LEU A 610 0.77 9.67 16.96
N LEU A 611 0.94 9.35 15.67
CA LEU A 611 0.58 10.23 14.57
C LEU A 611 -0.93 10.52 14.55
N GLN A 612 -1.78 9.51 14.76
CA GLN A 612 -3.22 9.72 14.90
C GLN A 612 -3.54 10.59 16.13
N ILE A 613 -2.91 10.35 17.28
CA ILE A 613 -3.07 11.20 18.48
C ILE A 613 -2.74 12.66 18.16
N ASN A 614 -1.66 12.91 17.40
CA ASN A 614 -1.30 14.26 16.99
C ASN A 614 -2.38 14.91 16.10
N HIS A 615 -2.95 14.17 15.15
CA HIS A 615 -4.06 14.65 14.32
C HIS A 615 -5.30 14.98 15.16
N ILE A 616 -5.66 14.12 16.11
CA ILE A 616 -6.76 14.32 17.05
C ILE A 616 -6.54 15.56 17.91
N MET A 617 -5.33 15.72 18.47
CA MET A 617 -4.97 16.88 19.28
C MET A 617 -5.04 18.18 18.49
N GLU A 618 -4.62 18.17 17.23
CA GLU A 618 -4.69 19.35 16.36
C GLU A 618 -6.14 19.71 16.02
N ALA A 619 -6.99 18.73 15.72
CA ALA A 619 -8.41 18.94 15.54
C ALA A 619 -9.09 19.47 16.81
N LEU A 620 -8.72 18.97 18.01
CA LEU A 620 -9.23 19.49 19.28
C LEU A 620 -8.87 20.95 19.52
N LYS A 621 -7.63 21.36 19.21
CA LYS A 621 -7.20 22.76 19.31
C LYS A 621 -8.04 23.65 18.39
N LEU A 622 -8.20 23.23 17.13
CA LEU A 622 -9.02 23.94 16.15
C LEU A 622 -10.47 24.09 16.63
N LEU A 623 -11.10 23.00 17.09
CA LEU A 623 -12.48 23.00 17.60
C LEU A 623 -12.65 23.91 18.82
N ARG A 624 -11.70 23.89 19.77
CA ARG A 624 -11.73 24.77 20.94
C ARG A 624 -11.58 26.24 20.54
N MET A 625 -10.77 26.54 19.52
CA MET A 625 -10.68 27.89 18.98
C MET A 625 -11.95 28.31 18.25
N LEU A 626 -12.55 27.45 17.42
CA LEU A 626 -13.84 27.72 16.77
C LEU A 626 -14.97 27.96 17.77
N LYS A 627 -14.97 27.23 18.90
CA LYS A 627 -15.91 27.46 20.01
C LYS A 627 -15.79 28.87 20.59
N GLN A 628 -14.56 29.38 20.72
CA GLN A 628 -14.29 30.72 21.24
C GLN A 628 -14.48 31.82 20.17
N GLN A 629 -14.19 31.49 18.91
CA GLN A 629 -14.21 32.40 17.76
C GLN A 629 -14.94 31.73 16.58
N PRO A 630 -16.28 31.79 16.52
CA PRO A 630 -17.06 31.11 15.48
C PRO A 630 -16.78 31.57 14.04
N LYS A 631 -16.08 32.69 13.85
CA LYS A 631 -15.67 33.24 12.55
C LYS A 631 -14.17 33.07 12.28
N LEU A 632 -13.50 32.16 12.99
CA LEU A 632 -12.07 31.89 12.81
C LEU A 632 -11.78 31.50 11.35
N ASN A 633 -10.79 32.14 10.75
CA ASN A 633 -10.26 31.72 9.47
C ASN A 633 -9.35 30.50 9.66
N ILE A 634 -9.86 29.31 9.30
CA ILE A 634 -9.16 28.03 9.50
C ILE A 634 -7.82 28.00 8.76
N LYS A 635 -7.74 28.59 7.56
CA LYS A 635 -6.51 28.66 6.79
C LYS A 635 -5.45 29.49 7.51
N GLU A 636 -5.82 30.68 7.98
CA GLU A 636 -4.90 31.55 8.73
C GLU A 636 -4.45 30.91 10.04
N TYR A 637 -5.33 30.17 10.71
CA TYR A 637 -4.99 29.39 11.91
C TYR A 637 -3.84 28.41 11.63
N PHE A 638 -3.90 27.63 10.55
CA PHE A 638 -2.82 26.69 10.23
C PHE A 638 -1.56 27.39 9.73
N MET A 639 -1.69 28.47 8.95
CA MET A 639 -0.53 29.20 8.40
C MET A 639 0.38 29.81 9.49
N GLN A 640 -0.13 30.03 10.70
CA GLN A 640 0.65 30.52 11.84
C GLN A 640 1.44 29.41 12.56
N GLN A 641 1.25 28.14 12.18
CA GLN A 641 1.87 27.00 12.84
C GLN A 641 3.07 26.45 12.08
N SER A 642 3.96 25.76 12.81
CA SER A 642 4.94 24.87 12.20
C SER A 642 4.26 23.68 11.52
N ASN A 643 4.85 23.21 10.41
CA ASN A 643 4.37 22.08 9.60
C ASN A 643 2.90 22.26 9.17
N SER A 644 2.55 23.49 8.78
CA SER A 644 1.18 23.90 8.45
C SER A 644 0.61 23.08 7.31
N VAL A 645 1.42 22.76 6.30
CA VAL A 645 1.04 21.94 5.14
C VAL A 645 0.64 20.54 5.59
N GLU A 646 1.47 19.86 6.38
CA GLU A 646 1.20 18.50 6.84
C GLU A 646 -0.03 18.43 7.73
N LYS A 647 -0.20 19.39 8.66
CA LYS A 647 -1.37 19.46 9.53
C LYS A 647 -2.66 19.71 8.75
N MET A 648 -2.63 20.64 7.80
CA MET A 648 -3.79 20.91 6.92
C MET A 648 -4.11 19.70 6.06
N ARG A 649 -3.09 19.05 5.47
CA ARG A 649 -3.27 17.85 4.66
C ARG A 649 -3.90 16.73 5.47
N ALA A 650 -3.39 16.48 6.68
CA ALA A 650 -3.88 15.41 7.54
C ALA A 650 -5.34 15.60 7.97
N LEU A 651 -5.78 16.85 8.14
CA LEU A 651 -7.14 17.19 8.57
C LEU A 651 -8.06 17.64 7.41
N ARG A 652 -7.57 17.66 6.16
CA ARG A 652 -8.24 18.27 4.98
C ARG A 652 -9.71 17.90 4.85
N TYR A 653 -10.02 16.61 4.94
CA TYR A 653 -11.38 16.11 4.77
C TYR A 653 -12.30 16.52 5.91
N TYR A 654 -11.78 16.61 7.13
CA TYR A 654 -12.54 17.04 8.30
C TYR A 654 -12.80 18.55 8.27
N ILE A 655 -11.77 19.36 8.05
CA ILE A 655 -11.88 20.83 8.06
C ILE A 655 -12.72 21.39 6.92
N LYS A 656 -12.88 20.64 5.82
CA LYS A 656 -13.75 20.99 4.69
C LYS A 656 -15.21 21.18 5.10
N TYR A 657 -15.65 20.49 6.15
CA TYR A 657 -17.04 20.46 6.59
C TYR A 657 -17.29 21.16 7.93
N LEU A 658 -16.25 21.72 8.55
CA LEU A 658 -16.35 22.65 9.69
C LEU A 658 -16.74 24.04 9.19
#